data_AF-A0A7J2ICS4-F1
#
_entry.id   AF-A0A7J2ICS4-F1
#
_cell.length_a   1.000
_cell.length_b   1.000
_cell.length_c   1.000
_cell.angle_alpha   90.00
_cell.angle_beta   90.00
_cell.angle_gamma   90.00
#
_symmetry.space_group_name_H-M   'P 1'
#
loop_
_entity.id
_entity.type
_entity.pdbx_description
1 polymer ?
#
loop_
_entity_poly.entity_id
_entity_poly.type
_entity_poly.pdbx_seq_one_letter_code
_entity_poly.pdbx_strand_id
1 'polypeptide(L)'
;MLRKTILLGVFLIIVINSINAQTQKELADWHYELAVEAYNNGDCKNASVHVSRAFDLYTQIGDMVGETKCNELILKINNCLGPEGDSQYIQALDSYAKGEDYLNSGDYKKAKEQFDMALLFIYGANSSYQYMLPPDPSRIEKINLKYRQINEKIIECEIMRADDLYVKALDSFEREDPITAKLYVDNASIIYTKYNHSEGIEKCQKLSEKILDVIAKLKERANYLYEKGVNAYTGANCTNEGFFEASDYFKQARDVYLLINDYDGALNCEYILNQTNKRIEDCKDTMLEIANKYYIDANTLLTLASDFDDYDEAEELANKAKKMYQEIYDRFKDSVSARKISECEELIRKINAGRENLNETQNAEELYDTALKLFADAEYENADILVKNARDIFERIGDWGGVTKCDRLIDKIDAVLDMMIEAEGYYNKSLEYHKVADYENATVYVEKAREIYMNISRIREVGMCNSTLKDISEGNKTKNKANQYYEEALRYLEYREYGTAREDAEEALRLYKKINYPEGIKKAEDLLKRIPVPPQPWTQVIIGPLIIVTVLFIILMWAREKIRKRRKEKEAEEKKRREMEEKRRAKIEAERIKREREKERMERERRRLKEMLEREKRMIHKEKATEEIPPVEKRIEDRDRLREIIRRDEEVIGRERRMIEGEIEWDRDKLKEVVDKGKETIDREKKAIEEAILGPKMDKKKDKSKFEMLIEEGVEAISEEKEPVETHPEMEETFETERKLEEERTRLRDM
;
A
#
# COMPACT_ATOMS: atom_id res chain seq x y z
N MET A 1 -101.68 4.97 -113.24
CA MET A 1 -101.29 5.40 -111.88
C MET A 1 -99.78 5.34 -111.63
N LEU A 2 -99.03 4.40 -112.21
CA LEU A 2 -97.58 4.19 -111.96
C LEU A 2 -96.64 5.40 -112.30
N ARG A 3 -96.98 6.25 -113.27
CA ARG A 3 -96.18 7.45 -113.62
C ARG A 3 -96.34 8.62 -112.63
N LYS A 4 -97.47 8.71 -111.92
CA LYS A 4 -97.69 9.77 -110.90
C LYS A 4 -97.03 9.42 -109.56
N THR A 5 -96.90 8.15 -109.21
CA THR A 5 -96.19 7.69 -108.01
C THR A 5 -94.66 7.78 -108.13
N ILE A 6 -94.08 7.58 -109.31
CA ILE A 6 -92.63 7.77 -109.54
C ILE A 6 -92.26 9.25 -109.50
N LEU A 7 -93.08 10.14 -110.07
CA LEU A 7 -92.84 11.59 -110.02
C LEU A 7 -93.02 12.14 -108.59
N LEU A 8 -94.01 11.65 -107.82
CA LEU A 8 -94.13 11.99 -106.40
C LEU A 8 -92.97 11.44 -105.57
N GLY A 9 -92.47 10.23 -105.86
CA GLY A 9 -91.32 9.63 -105.17
C GLY A 9 -90.01 10.38 -105.43
N VAL A 10 -89.75 10.81 -106.67
CA VAL A 10 -88.59 11.66 -107.01
C VAL A 10 -88.74 13.05 -106.39
N PHE A 11 -89.94 13.63 -106.37
CA PHE A 11 -90.19 14.92 -105.70
C PHE A 11 -90.06 14.81 -104.17
N LEU A 12 -90.51 13.72 -103.56
CA LEU A 12 -90.37 13.46 -102.12
C LEU A 12 -88.90 13.21 -101.75
N ILE A 13 -88.11 12.52 -102.58
CA ILE A 13 -86.66 12.35 -102.36
C ILE A 13 -85.91 13.68 -102.53
N ILE A 14 -86.30 14.53 -103.49
CA ILE A 14 -85.72 15.87 -103.66
C ILE A 14 -86.10 16.78 -102.47
N VAL A 15 -87.34 16.70 -101.97
CA VAL A 15 -87.80 17.49 -100.81
C VAL A 15 -87.20 16.97 -99.50
N ILE A 16 -87.06 15.66 -99.31
CA ILE A 16 -86.39 15.07 -98.13
C ILE A 16 -84.88 15.39 -98.13
N ASN A 17 -84.21 15.29 -99.30
CA ASN A 17 -82.80 15.71 -99.42
C ASN A 17 -82.63 17.22 -99.23
N SER A 18 -83.60 18.03 -99.67
CA SER A 18 -83.60 19.48 -99.47
C SER A 18 -83.83 19.88 -98.01
N ILE A 19 -84.74 19.21 -97.30
CA ILE A 19 -84.98 19.45 -95.86
C ILE A 19 -83.76 19.02 -95.04
N ASN A 20 -83.15 17.87 -95.37
CA ASN A 20 -81.94 17.39 -94.70
C ASN A 20 -80.73 18.32 -94.93
N ALA A 21 -80.57 18.85 -96.15
CA ALA A 21 -79.54 19.83 -96.47
C ALA A 21 -79.77 21.17 -95.74
N GLN A 22 -81.03 21.60 -95.59
CA GLN A 22 -81.37 22.83 -94.85
C GLN A 22 -81.09 22.69 -93.35
N THR A 23 -81.43 21.56 -92.72
CA THR A 23 -81.11 21.31 -91.31
C THR A 23 -79.61 21.14 -91.07
N GLN A 24 -78.88 20.55 -92.01
CA GLN A 24 -77.42 20.45 -91.94
C GLN A 24 -76.75 21.81 -92.12
N LYS A 25 -77.32 22.69 -92.94
CA LYS A 25 -76.86 24.07 -93.09
C LYS A 25 -77.06 24.89 -91.81
N GLU A 26 -78.23 24.81 -91.17
CA GLU A 26 -78.48 25.50 -89.90
C GLU A 26 -77.54 25.03 -88.78
N LEU A 27 -77.23 23.73 -88.74
CA LEU A 27 -76.24 23.18 -87.81
C LEU A 27 -74.81 23.63 -88.13
N ALA A 28 -74.45 23.74 -89.42
CA ALA A 28 -73.16 24.26 -89.87
C ALA A 28 -73.01 25.74 -89.50
N ASP A 29 -74.05 26.56 -89.74
CA ASP A 29 -74.11 27.97 -89.38
C ASP A 29 -73.94 28.15 -87.86
N TRP A 30 -74.65 27.34 -87.05
CA TRP A 30 -74.50 27.36 -85.60
C TRP A 30 -73.08 27.03 -85.13
N HIS A 31 -72.46 25.99 -85.68
CA HIS A 31 -71.07 25.66 -85.37
C HIS A 31 -70.09 26.75 -85.83
N TYR A 32 -70.36 27.39 -86.97
CA TYR A 32 -69.55 28.51 -87.43
C TYR A 32 -69.67 29.72 -86.50
N GLU A 33 -70.87 30.05 -86.02
CA GLU A 33 -71.09 31.13 -85.04
C GLU A 33 -70.37 30.87 -83.72
N LEU A 34 -70.46 29.65 -83.20
CA LEU A 34 -69.68 29.24 -82.01
C LEU A 34 -68.18 29.34 -82.23
N ALA A 35 -67.69 28.98 -83.43
CA ALA A 35 -66.28 29.11 -83.76
C ALA A 35 -65.83 30.58 -83.77
N VAL A 36 -66.65 31.48 -84.32
CA VAL A 36 -66.39 32.92 -84.32
C VAL A 36 -66.41 33.48 -82.90
N GLU A 37 -67.38 33.09 -82.07
CA GLU A 37 -67.47 33.50 -80.68
C GLU A 37 -66.24 33.05 -79.88
N ALA A 38 -65.88 31.77 -79.97
CA ALA A 38 -64.70 31.23 -79.31
C ALA A 38 -63.42 31.94 -79.76
N TYR A 39 -63.27 32.20 -81.06
CA TYR A 39 -62.12 32.93 -81.61
C TYR A 39 -62.04 34.37 -81.07
N ASN A 40 -63.16 35.09 -81.04
CA ASN A 40 -63.21 36.46 -80.52
C ASN A 40 -62.91 36.53 -79.02
N ASN A 41 -63.20 35.46 -78.29
CA ASN A 41 -62.84 35.31 -76.87
C ASN A 41 -61.37 34.89 -76.66
N GLY A 42 -60.59 34.68 -77.73
CA GLY A 42 -59.20 34.24 -77.69
C GLY A 42 -59.02 32.74 -77.51
N ASP A 43 -60.09 31.95 -77.49
CA ASP A 43 -60.04 30.49 -77.36
C ASP A 43 -59.93 29.83 -78.74
N CYS A 44 -58.74 29.97 -79.32
CA CYS A 44 -58.46 29.49 -80.67
C CYS A 44 -58.54 27.96 -80.78
N LYS A 45 -58.39 27.20 -79.67
CA LYS A 45 -58.51 25.73 -79.67
C LYS A 45 -59.96 25.29 -79.81
N ASN A 46 -60.87 25.84 -79.01
CA ASN A 46 -62.29 25.55 -79.16
C ASN A 46 -62.86 26.09 -80.48
N ALA A 47 -62.38 27.27 -80.93
CA ALA A 47 -62.72 27.81 -82.24
C ALA A 47 -62.36 26.84 -83.37
N SER A 48 -61.18 26.23 -83.30
CA SER A 48 -60.73 25.21 -84.26
C SER A 48 -61.69 24.01 -84.32
N VAL A 49 -62.04 23.43 -83.16
CA VAL A 49 -62.95 22.28 -83.11
C VAL A 49 -64.29 22.59 -83.76
N HIS A 50 -64.85 23.78 -83.49
CA HIS A 50 -66.14 24.18 -84.05
C HIS A 50 -66.07 24.52 -85.54
N VAL A 51 -65.02 25.22 -86.00
CA VAL A 51 -64.88 25.55 -87.44
C VAL A 51 -64.62 24.31 -88.29
N SER A 52 -63.90 23.31 -87.77
CA SER A 52 -63.71 22.02 -88.47
C SER A 52 -65.05 21.32 -88.68
N ARG A 53 -65.90 21.26 -87.64
CA ARG A 53 -67.24 20.66 -87.74
C ARG A 53 -68.13 21.42 -88.71
N ALA A 54 -68.10 22.75 -88.68
CA ALA A 54 -68.83 23.58 -89.64
C ALA A 54 -68.33 23.34 -91.08
N PHE A 55 -67.02 23.29 -91.29
CA PHE A 55 -66.40 23.03 -92.59
C PHE A 55 -66.80 21.67 -93.16
N ASP A 56 -66.75 20.60 -92.35
CA ASP A 56 -67.17 19.26 -92.76
C ASP A 56 -68.65 19.23 -93.16
N LEU A 57 -69.52 19.91 -92.39
CA LEU A 57 -70.96 19.98 -92.68
C LEU A 57 -71.24 20.78 -93.96
N TYR A 58 -70.60 21.94 -94.16
CA TYR A 58 -70.73 22.71 -95.40
C TYR A 58 -70.22 21.94 -96.62
N THR A 59 -69.12 21.19 -96.47
CA THR A 59 -68.56 20.32 -97.52
C THR A 59 -69.54 19.20 -97.90
N GLN A 60 -70.20 18.59 -96.92
CA GLN A 60 -71.18 17.52 -97.17
C GLN A 60 -72.41 17.99 -97.95
N ILE A 61 -72.85 19.23 -97.74
CA ILE A 61 -74.00 19.82 -98.45
C ILE A 61 -73.61 20.58 -99.73
N GLY A 62 -72.31 20.71 -100.01
CA GLY A 62 -71.78 21.44 -101.17
C GLY A 62 -71.94 22.96 -101.10
N ASP A 63 -71.96 23.54 -99.89
CA ASP A 63 -72.06 24.99 -99.69
C ASP A 63 -70.67 25.66 -99.79
N MET A 64 -70.29 25.98 -101.02
CA MET A 64 -69.02 26.64 -101.33
C MET A 64 -68.82 27.98 -100.57
N VAL A 65 -69.90 28.70 -100.26
CA VAL A 65 -69.82 29.99 -99.55
C VAL A 65 -69.51 29.75 -98.07
N GLY A 66 -70.17 28.77 -97.45
CA GLY A 66 -69.89 28.32 -96.09
C GLY A 66 -68.47 27.77 -95.93
N GLU A 67 -68.03 26.92 -96.87
CA GLU A 67 -66.65 26.42 -96.92
C GLU A 67 -65.62 27.55 -97.01
N THR A 68 -65.86 28.55 -97.86
CA THR A 68 -64.95 29.71 -98.00
C THR A 68 -64.85 30.50 -96.70
N LYS A 69 -65.97 30.76 -96.03
CA LYS A 69 -66.00 31.43 -94.71
C LYS A 69 -65.25 30.62 -93.65
N CYS A 70 -65.46 29.31 -93.61
CA CYS A 70 -64.72 28.42 -92.73
C CYS A 70 -63.22 28.46 -93.02
N ASN A 71 -62.79 28.42 -94.28
CA ASN A 71 -61.39 28.53 -94.66
C ASN A 71 -60.75 29.86 -94.22
N GLU A 72 -61.46 30.98 -94.37
CA GLU A 72 -60.98 32.28 -93.88
C GLU A 72 -60.83 32.30 -92.35
N LEU A 73 -61.78 31.71 -91.62
CA LEU A 73 -61.73 31.63 -90.17
C LEU A 73 -60.65 30.65 -89.70
N ILE A 74 -60.46 29.51 -90.38
CA ILE A 74 -59.37 28.56 -90.15
C ILE A 74 -58.02 29.25 -90.28
N LEU A 75 -57.81 30.08 -91.31
CA LEU A 75 -56.57 30.84 -91.47
C LEU A 75 -56.32 31.78 -90.27
N LYS A 76 -57.36 32.47 -89.77
CA LYS A 76 -57.25 33.32 -88.58
C LYS A 76 -56.94 32.52 -87.32
N ILE A 77 -57.59 31.38 -87.13
CA ILE A 77 -57.36 30.46 -86.01
C ILE A 77 -55.93 29.90 -86.05
N ASN A 78 -55.44 29.46 -87.21
CA ASN A 78 -54.08 28.99 -87.39
C ASN A 78 -53.05 30.09 -87.12
N ASN A 79 -53.34 31.35 -87.48
CA ASN A 79 -52.51 32.52 -87.15
C ASN A 79 -52.48 32.86 -85.65
N CYS A 80 -53.38 32.28 -84.85
CA CYS A 80 -53.37 32.35 -83.39
C CYS A 80 -52.62 31.14 -82.79
N LEU A 81 -52.99 29.92 -83.18
CA LEU A 81 -52.45 28.67 -82.63
C LEU A 81 -50.99 28.41 -83.04
N GLY A 82 -50.59 28.78 -84.25
CA GLY A 82 -49.23 28.61 -84.75
C GLY A 82 -48.21 29.35 -83.88
N PRO A 83 -48.33 30.68 -83.72
CA PRO A 83 -47.46 31.47 -82.83
C PRO A 83 -47.51 31.05 -81.36
N GLU A 84 -48.68 30.65 -80.84
CA GLU A 84 -48.80 30.13 -79.47
C GLU A 84 -47.95 28.86 -79.29
N GLY A 85 -48.09 27.90 -80.21
CA GLY A 85 -47.29 26.68 -80.20
C GLY A 85 -45.80 26.96 -80.41
N ASP A 86 -45.43 27.90 -81.29
CA ASP A 86 -44.04 28.29 -81.53
C ASP A 86 -43.41 28.92 -80.27
N SER A 87 -44.16 29.77 -79.57
CA SER A 87 -43.74 30.37 -78.29
C SER A 87 -43.49 29.31 -77.22
N GLN A 88 -44.42 28.37 -77.05
CA GLN A 88 -44.27 27.26 -76.10
C GLN A 88 -43.12 26.33 -76.49
N TYR A 89 -42.92 26.07 -77.79
CA TYR A 89 -41.79 25.28 -78.27
C TYR A 89 -40.45 25.97 -77.96
N ILE A 90 -40.35 27.30 -78.13
CA ILE A 90 -39.15 28.07 -77.77
C ILE A 90 -38.89 28.00 -76.25
N GLN A 91 -39.93 28.12 -75.42
CA GLN A 91 -39.80 27.97 -73.96
C GLN A 91 -39.33 26.56 -73.58
N ALA A 92 -39.82 25.53 -74.26
CA ALA A 92 -39.35 24.17 -74.08
C ALA A 92 -37.86 24.02 -74.40
N LEU A 93 -37.38 24.66 -75.48
CA LEU A 93 -35.96 24.65 -75.84
C LEU A 93 -35.08 25.38 -74.82
N ASP A 94 -35.53 26.52 -74.28
CA ASP A 94 -34.81 27.25 -73.23
C ASP A 94 -34.70 26.44 -71.93
N SER A 95 -35.82 25.85 -71.48
CA SER A 95 -35.81 24.94 -70.33
C SER A 95 -34.95 23.69 -70.58
N TYR A 96 -34.98 23.14 -71.78
CA TYR A 96 -34.13 22.00 -72.15
C TYR A 96 -32.64 22.36 -72.07
N ALA A 97 -32.23 23.49 -72.64
CA ALA A 97 -30.84 23.95 -72.60
C ALA A 97 -30.36 24.19 -71.16
N LYS A 98 -31.17 24.84 -70.32
CA LYS A 98 -30.89 24.99 -68.89
C LYS A 98 -30.76 23.64 -68.17
N GLY A 99 -31.61 22.68 -68.54
CA GLY A 99 -31.50 21.30 -68.04
C GLY A 99 -30.17 20.65 -68.39
N GLU A 100 -29.70 20.82 -69.64
CA GLU A 100 -28.39 20.33 -70.07
C GLU A 100 -27.23 21.02 -69.33
N ASP A 101 -27.31 22.33 -69.09
CA ASP A 101 -26.31 23.06 -68.31
C ASP A 101 -26.22 22.51 -66.87
N TYR A 102 -27.37 22.30 -66.21
CA TYR A 102 -27.38 21.71 -64.88
C TYR A 102 -26.89 20.26 -64.87
N LEU A 103 -27.25 19.47 -65.88
CA LEU A 103 -26.78 18.09 -66.04
C LEU A 103 -25.25 18.05 -66.15
N ASN A 104 -24.67 18.92 -66.99
CA ASN A 104 -23.22 19.04 -67.17
C ASN A 104 -22.51 19.54 -65.90
N SER A 105 -23.19 20.31 -65.05
CA SER A 105 -22.66 20.76 -63.76
C SER A 105 -22.75 19.71 -62.64
N GLY A 106 -23.47 18.61 -62.87
CA GLY A 106 -23.72 17.56 -61.87
C GLY A 106 -24.90 17.82 -60.92
N ASP A 107 -25.68 18.89 -61.11
CA ASP A 107 -26.89 19.16 -60.30
C ASP A 107 -28.11 18.46 -60.91
N TYR A 108 -28.15 17.13 -60.77
CA TYR A 108 -29.16 16.27 -61.40
C TYR A 108 -30.59 16.59 -60.97
N LYS A 109 -30.76 17.12 -59.75
CA LYS A 109 -32.07 17.52 -59.24
C LYS A 109 -32.60 18.72 -60.03
N LYS A 110 -31.82 19.80 -60.13
CA LYS A 110 -32.22 20.97 -60.91
C LYS A 110 -32.31 20.68 -62.40
N ALA A 111 -31.43 19.83 -62.92
CA ALA A 111 -31.49 19.38 -64.30
C ALA A 111 -32.85 18.72 -64.62
N LYS A 112 -33.26 17.76 -63.77
CA LYS A 112 -34.56 17.11 -63.91
C LYS A 112 -35.72 18.10 -63.80
N GLU A 113 -35.71 19.01 -62.83
CA GLU A 113 -36.76 20.04 -62.68
C GLU A 113 -36.91 20.87 -63.97
N GLN A 114 -35.80 21.23 -64.62
CA GLN A 114 -35.84 21.95 -65.91
C GLN A 114 -36.32 21.07 -67.07
N PHE A 115 -35.95 19.79 -67.11
CA PHE A 115 -36.47 18.87 -68.13
C PHE A 115 -37.97 18.58 -67.96
N ASP A 116 -38.46 18.44 -66.72
CA ASP A 116 -39.90 18.31 -66.44
C ASP A 116 -40.65 19.57 -66.90
N MET A 117 -40.09 20.76 -66.69
CA MET A 117 -40.62 22.02 -67.22
C MET A 117 -40.61 22.06 -68.76
N ALA A 118 -39.53 21.60 -69.40
CA ALA A 118 -39.47 21.49 -70.86
C ALA A 118 -40.55 20.55 -71.41
N LEU A 119 -40.80 19.43 -70.71
CA LEU A 119 -41.85 18.47 -71.06
C LEU A 119 -43.24 19.11 -71.01
N LEU A 120 -43.51 19.92 -69.98
CA LEU A 120 -44.76 20.67 -69.84
C LEU A 120 -44.99 21.62 -71.02
N PHE A 121 -43.96 22.37 -71.44
CA PHE A 121 -44.04 23.27 -72.60
C PHE A 121 -44.19 22.51 -73.92
N ILE A 122 -43.55 21.35 -74.07
CA ILE A 122 -43.74 20.46 -75.21
C ILE A 122 -45.18 19.96 -75.31
N TYR A 123 -45.82 19.59 -74.19
CA TYR A 123 -47.22 19.21 -74.19
C TYR A 123 -48.14 20.37 -74.60
N GLY A 124 -47.85 21.58 -74.14
CA GLY A 124 -48.55 22.78 -74.59
C GLY A 124 -48.44 22.96 -76.10
N ALA A 125 -47.21 22.97 -76.61
CA ALA A 125 -46.95 23.22 -78.03
C ALA A 125 -47.61 22.14 -78.92
N ASN A 126 -47.58 20.87 -78.46
CA ASN A 126 -48.22 19.76 -79.14
C ASN A 126 -49.74 19.96 -79.22
N SER A 127 -50.35 20.37 -78.10
CA SER A 127 -51.76 20.71 -78.05
C SER A 127 -52.08 21.78 -79.10
N SER A 128 -51.36 22.89 -79.15
CA SER A 128 -51.65 23.99 -80.08
C SER A 128 -51.50 23.58 -81.55
N TYR A 129 -50.48 22.80 -81.92
CA TYR A 129 -50.31 22.33 -83.30
C TYR A 129 -51.32 21.25 -83.72
N GLN A 130 -51.78 20.40 -82.79
CA GLN A 130 -52.81 19.40 -83.08
C GLN A 130 -54.18 20.02 -83.38
N TYR A 131 -54.46 21.21 -82.80
CA TYR A 131 -55.67 21.98 -83.09
C TYR A 131 -55.54 22.88 -84.33
N MET A 132 -54.43 22.88 -85.07
CA MET A 132 -54.38 23.57 -86.37
C MET A 132 -55.17 22.78 -87.42
N LEU A 133 -55.74 23.47 -88.42
CA LEU A 133 -56.53 22.85 -89.49
C LEU A 133 -55.95 23.13 -90.88
N PRO A 134 -55.45 22.11 -91.62
CA PRO A 134 -55.12 20.78 -91.09
C PRO A 134 -53.95 20.84 -90.08
N PRO A 135 -53.78 19.83 -89.21
CA PRO A 135 -52.64 19.76 -88.30
C PRO A 135 -51.33 19.77 -89.09
N ASP A 136 -50.33 20.50 -88.62
CA ASP A 136 -49.02 20.58 -89.26
C ASP A 136 -48.17 19.36 -88.89
N PRO A 137 -47.98 18.38 -89.80
CA PRO A 137 -47.28 17.14 -89.47
C PRO A 137 -45.80 17.38 -89.17
N SER A 138 -45.19 18.39 -89.81
CA SER A 138 -43.77 18.71 -89.62
C SER A 138 -43.51 19.26 -88.21
N ARG A 139 -44.41 20.12 -87.72
CA ARG A 139 -44.33 20.65 -86.35
C ARG A 139 -44.57 19.57 -85.30
N ILE A 140 -45.58 18.72 -85.50
CA ILE A 140 -45.90 17.61 -84.60
C ILE A 140 -44.74 16.61 -84.53
N GLU A 141 -44.11 16.28 -85.66
CA GLU A 141 -42.95 15.38 -85.70
C GLU A 141 -41.75 15.97 -84.93
N LYS A 142 -41.47 17.27 -85.10
CA LYS A 142 -40.41 17.98 -84.33
C LYS A 142 -40.66 17.94 -82.83
N ILE A 143 -41.92 18.11 -82.41
CA ILE A 143 -42.34 18.00 -81.02
C ILE A 143 -42.14 16.58 -80.50
N ASN A 144 -42.60 15.56 -81.23
CA ASN A 144 -42.46 14.17 -80.81
C ASN A 144 -41.00 13.74 -80.71
N LEU A 145 -40.12 14.26 -81.59
CA LEU A 145 -38.68 14.08 -81.48
C LEU A 145 -38.13 14.73 -80.20
N LYS A 146 -38.48 15.99 -79.94
CA LYS A 146 -37.99 16.70 -78.75
C LYS A 146 -38.53 16.11 -77.45
N TYR A 147 -39.78 15.63 -77.45
CA TYR A 147 -40.38 14.88 -76.35
C TYR A 147 -39.57 13.64 -75.99
N ARG A 148 -39.16 12.85 -76.98
CA ARG A 148 -38.29 11.68 -76.76
C ARG A 148 -36.94 12.10 -76.18
N GLN A 149 -36.31 13.13 -76.74
CA GLN A 149 -35.03 13.65 -76.24
C GLN A 149 -35.11 14.15 -74.78
N ILE A 150 -36.19 14.85 -74.40
CA ILE A 150 -36.40 15.30 -73.02
C ILE A 150 -36.55 14.11 -72.09
N ASN A 151 -37.36 13.12 -72.45
CA ASN A 151 -37.54 11.92 -71.61
C ASN A 151 -36.24 11.13 -71.46
N GLU A 152 -35.46 10.98 -72.53
CA GLU A 152 -34.13 10.37 -72.47
C GLU A 152 -33.23 11.10 -71.46
N LYS A 153 -33.26 12.44 -71.44
CA LYS A 153 -32.52 13.25 -70.46
C LYS A 153 -33.05 13.14 -69.02
N ILE A 154 -34.36 13.04 -68.82
CA ILE A 154 -34.95 12.80 -67.49
C ILE A 154 -34.50 11.43 -66.96
N ILE A 155 -34.49 10.41 -67.83
CA ILE A 155 -33.99 9.07 -67.48
C ILE A 155 -32.51 9.17 -67.10
N GLU A 156 -31.69 9.87 -67.90
CA GLU A 156 -30.27 10.09 -67.61
C GLU A 156 -30.05 10.72 -66.22
N CYS A 157 -30.80 11.77 -65.84
CA CYS A 157 -30.72 12.37 -64.51
C CYS A 157 -31.05 11.39 -63.37
N GLU A 158 -32.09 10.56 -63.54
CA GLU A 158 -32.49 9.59 -62.52
C GLU A 158 -31.46 8.46 -62.38
N ILE A 159 -30.87 8.00 -63.48
CA ILE A 159 -29.76 7.05 -63.46
C ILE A 159 -28.55 7.63 -62.73
N MET A 160 -28.15 8.87 -63.01
CA MET A 160 -27.04 9.52 -62.30
C MET A 160 -27.32 9.70 -60.79
N ARG A 161 -28.58 9.94 -60.39
CA ARG A 161 -28.95 9.94 -58.97
C ARG A 161 -28.81 8.55 -58.34
N ALA A 162 -29.15 7.50 -59.07
CA ALA A 162 -28.95 6.13 -58.62
C ALA A 162 -27.45 5.78 -58.50
N ASP A 163 -26.60 6.30 -59.39
CA ASP A 163 -25.14 6.18 -59.28
C ASP A 163 -24.61 6.86 -58.01
N ASP A 164 -25.06 8.07 -57.69
CA ASP A 164 -24.67 8.76 -56.44
C ASP A 164 -25.10 7.97 -55.18
N LEU A 165 -26.31 7.41 -55.19
CA LEU A 165 -26.77 6.52 -54.10
C LEU A 165 -25.92 5.25 -54.01
N TYR A 166 -25.54 4.66 -55.14
CA TYR A 166 -24.67 3.49 -55.17
C TYR A 166 -23.26 3.80 -54.62
N VAL A 167 -22.69 4.96 -54.96
CA VAL A 167 -21.40 5.42 -54.41
C VAL A 167 -21.50 5.63 -52.89
N LYS A 168 -22.59 6.23 -52.41
CA LYS A 168 -22.84 6.35 -50.96
C LYS A 168 -22.95 4.99 -50.28
N ALA A 169 -23.57 4.02 -50.95
CA ALA A 169 -23.64 2.65 -50.43
C ALA A 169 -22.25 2.01 -50.32
N LEU A 170 -21.37 2.22 -51.29
CA LEU A 170 -19.98 1.76 -51.24
C LEU A 170 -19.20 2.42 -50.09
N ASP A 171 -19.28 3.75 -49.94
CA ASP A 171 -18.61 4.47 -48.86
C ASP A 171 -19.11 4.03 -47.47
N SER A 172 -20.43 3.83 -47.29
CA SER A 172 -20.98 3.28 -46.04
C SER A 172 -20.49 1.85 -45.79
N PHE A 173 -20.39 1.02 -46.83
CA PHE A 173 -19.90 -0.36 -46.69
C PHE A 173 -18.41 -0.41 -46.32
N GLU A 174 -17.59 0.47 -46.90
CA GLU A 174 -16.16 0.61 -46.57
C GLU A 174 -15.94 1.11 -45.13
N ARG A 175 -16.90 1.85 -44.57
CA ARG A 175 -16.90 2.31 -43.16
C ARG A 175 -17.47 1.30 -42.16
N GLU A 176 -17.70 0.06 -42.60
CA GLU A 176 -18.26 -1.02 -41.76
C GLU A 176 -19.68 -0.72 -41.23
N ASP A 177 -20.47 0.08 -41.96
CA ASP A 177 -21.90 0.33 -41.69
C ASP A 177 -22.77 -0.37 -42.74
N PRO A 178 -22.99 -1.70 -42.58
CA PRO A 178 -23.70 -2.49 -43.57
C PRO A 178 -25.19 -2.13 -43.66
N ILE A 179 -25.77 -1.54 -42.61
CA ILE A 179 -27.19 -1.18 -42.58
C ILE A 179 -27.44 0.06 -43.43
N THR A 180 -26.65 1.11 -43.24
CA THR A 180 -26.73 2.32 -44.07
C THR A 180 -26.37 2.00 -45.52
N ALA A 181 -25.34 1.16 -45.73
CA ALA A 181 -25.00 0.69 -47.07
C ALA A 181 -26.17 -0.03 -47.76
N LYS A 182 -26.87 -0.91 -47.01
CA LYS A 182 -28.04 -1.64 -47.53
C LYS A 182 -29.16 -0.69 -47.95
N LEU A 183 -29.48 0.30 -47.11
CA LEU A 183 -30.51 1.30 -47.41
C LEU A 183 -30.21 2.06 -48.71
N TYR A 184 -28.96 2.50 -48.91
CA TYR A 184 -28.57 3.21 -50.13
C TYR A 184 -28.59 2.31 -51.38
N VAL A 185 -28.10 1.07 -51.28
CA VAL A 185 -28.17 0.08 -52.38
C VAL A 185 -29.62 -0.23 -52.77
N ASP A 186 -30.49 -0.45 -51.79
CA ASP A 186 -31.89 -0.79 -52.06
C ASP A 186 -32.60 0.40 -52.75
N ASN A 187 -32.33 1.64 -52.34
CA ASN A 187 -32.84 2.85 -52.99
C ASN A 187 -32.32 3.03 -54.43
N ALA A 188 -31.02 2.79 -54.67
CA ALA A 188 -30.44 2.82 -56.02
C ALA A 188 -31.05 1.74 -56.92
N SER A 189 -31.21 0.52 -56.39
CA SER A 189 -31.81 -0.63 -57.09
C SER A 189 -33.24 -0.36 -57.57
N ILE A 190 -34.07 0.31 -56.74
CA ILE A 190 -35.44 0.71 -57.13
C ILE A 190 -35.42 1.60 -58.38
N ILE A 191 -34.50 2.58 -58.44
CA ILE A 191 -34.41 3.50 -59.58
C ILE A 191 -33.90 2.77 -60.83
N TYR A 192 -32.84 1.96 -60.73
CA TYR A 192 -32.33 1.20 -61.86
C TYR A 192 -33.37 0.22 -62.42
N THR A 193 -34.13 -0.43 -61.55
CA THR A 193 -35.22 -1.35 -61.93
C THR A 193 -36.33 -0.60 -62.66
N LYS A 194 -36.72 0.58 -62.17
CA LYS A 194 -37.77 1.41 -62.80
C LYS A 194 -37.46 1.76 -64.26
N TYR A 195 -36.19 1.99 -64.59
CA TYR A 195 -35.75 2.39 -65.93
C TYR A 195 -35.04 1.26 -66.71
N ASN A 196 -35.10 0.02 -66.23
CA ASN A 196 -34.50 -1.16 -66.84
C ASN A 196 -32.98 -1.03 -67.15
N HIS A 197 -32.25 -0.37 -66.25
CA HIS A 197 -30.81 -0.13 -66.39
C HIS A 197 -30.00 -1.35 -65.90
N SER A 198 -29.82 -2.31 -66.81
CA SER A 198 -29.24 -3.64 -66.50
C SER A 198 -27.91 -3.62 -65.73
N GLU A 199 -26.95 -2.77 -66.13
CA GLU A 199 -25.64 -2.66 -65.46
C GLU A 199 -25.79 -2.21 -63.99
N GLY A 200 -26.66 -1.23 -63.74
CA GLY A 200 -26.93 -0.72 -62.39
C GLY A 200 -27.63 -1.76 -61.51
N ILE A 201 -28.58 -2.52 -62.07
CA ILE A 201 -29.25 -3.62 -61.38
C ILE A 201 -28.23 -4.69 -60.96
N GLU A 202 -27.35 -5.10 -61.87
CA GLU A 202 -26.31 -6.11 -61.58
C GLU A 202 -25.32 -5.62 -60.51
N LYS A 203 -24.89 -4.35 -60.58
CA LYS A 203 -24.02 -3.72 -59.56
C LYS A 203 -24.67 -3.70 -58.18
N CYS A 204 -25.94 -3.31 -58.10
CA CYS A 204 -26.69 -3.29 -56.85
C CYS A 204 -26.90 -4.70 -56.28
N GLN A 205 -27.22 -5.69 -57.11
CA GLN A 205 -27.36 -7.09 -56.68
C GLN A 205 -26.06 -7.61 -56.07
N LYS A 206 -24.93 -7.48 -56.78
CA LYS A 206 -23.62 -7.91 -56.30
C LYS A 206 -23.21 -7.26 -54.97
N LEU A 207 -23.48 -5.96 -54.81
CA LEU A 207 -23.17 -5.26 -53.56
C LEU A 207 -24.13 -5.66 -52.44
N SER A 208 -25.43 -5.83 -52.73
CA SER A 208 -26.43 -6.29 -51.76
C SER A 208 -26.10 -7.69 -51.22
N GLU A 209 -25.67 -8.62 -52.07
CA GLU A 209 -25.21 -9.96 -51.66
C GLU A 209 -24.02 -9.88 -50.69
N LYS A 210 -23.03 -9.03 -50.98
CA LYS A 210 -21.87 -8.82 -50.08
C LYS A 210 -22.28 -8.21 -48.75
N ILE A 211 -23.17 -7.22 -48.75
CA ILE A 211 -23.69 -6.60 -47.53
C ILE A 211 -24.44 -7.63 -46.68
N LEU A 212 -25.29 -8.46 -47.31
CA LEU A 212 -26.04 -9.51 -46.62
C LEU A 212 -25.12 -10.59 -46.02
N ASP A 213 -24.03 -10.97 -46.72
CA ASP A 213 -23.01 -11.88 -46.18
C ASP A 213 -22.31 -11.31 -44.95
N VAL A 214 -21.97 -10.01 -44.96
CA VAL A 214 -21.38 -9.32 -43.79
C VAL A 214 -22.36 -9.27 -42.62
N ILE A 215 -23.63 -8.92 -42.87
CA ILE A 215 -24.68 -8.90 -41.83
C ILE A 215 -24.86 -10.31 -41.23
N ALA A 216 -24.86 -11.35 -42.06
CA ALA A 216 -24.96 -12.74 -41.58
C ALA A 216 -23.78 -13.12 -40.68
N LYS A 217 -22.55 -12.79 -41.07
CA LYS A 217 -21.33 -13.05 -40.26
C LYS A 217 -21.34 -12.27 -38.95
N LEU A 218 -21.78 -11.02 -38.95
CA LEU A 218 -21.93 -10.23 -37.73
C LEU A 218 -22.98 -10.86 -36.80
N LYS A 219 -24.09 -11.36 -37.35
CA LYS A 219 -25.11 -12.08 -36.59
C LYS A 219 -24.58 -13.38 -35.99
N GLU A 220 -23.79 -14.16 -36.73
CA GLU A 220 -23.12 -15.36 -36.21
C GLU A 220 -22.17 -15.01 -35.06
N ARG A 221 -21.37 -13.94 -35.21
CA ARG A 221 -20.50 -13.44 -34.13
C ARG A 221 -21.29 -13.03 -32.89
N ALA A 222 -22.41 -12.32 -33.06
CA ALA A 222 -23.28 -11.92 -31.95
C ALA A 222 -23.85 -13.14 -31.23
N ASN A 223 -24.36 -14.13 -31.98
CA ASN A 223 -24.86 -15.39 -31.41
C ASN A 223 -23.77 -16.15 -30.64
N TYR A 224 -22.56 -16.22 -31.20
CA TYR A 224 -21.42 -16.87 -30.53
C TYR A 224 -21.05 -16.17 -29.22
N LEU A 225 -20.99 -14.84 -29.20
CA LEU A 225 -20.75 -14.06 -27.99
C LEU A 225 -21.87 -14.27 -26.96
N TYR A 226 -23.12 -14.30 -27.41
CA TYR A 226 -24.26 -14.59 -26.55
C TYR A 226 -24.17 -15.98 -25.91
N GLU A 227 -23.86 -17.03 -26.69
CA GLU A 227 -23.67 -18.39 -26.16
C GLU A 227 -22.51 -18.47 -25.18
N LYS A 228 -21.39 -17.78 -25.45
CA LYS A 228 -20.30 -17.64 -24.48
C LYS A 228 -20.76 -17.00 -23.18
N GLY A 229 -21.57 -15.94 -23.27
CA GLY A 229 -22.18 -15.30 -22.11
C GLY A 229 -23.06 -16.26 -21.32
N VAL A 230 -23.90 -17.06 -21.98
CA VAL A 230 -24.76 -18.07 -21.33
C VAL A 230 -23.93 -19.16 -20.65
N ASN A 231 -22.86 -19.64 -21.29
CA ASN A 231 -21.97 -20.65 -20.71
C ASN A 231 -21.22 -20.10 -19.48
N ALA A 232 -20.70 -18.88 -19.56
CA ALA A 232 -20.08 -18.20 -18.42
C ALA A 232 -21.10 -18.01 -17.28
N TYR A 233 -22.34 -17.61 -17.59
CA TYR A 233 -23.41 -17.41 -16.61
C TYR A 233 -23.84 -18.70 -15.91
N THR A 234 -23.95 -19.82 -16.64
CA THR A 234 -24.41 -21.10 -16.08
C THR A 234 -23.38 -21.78 -15.17
N GLY A 235 -22.08 -21.55 -15.41
CA GLY A 235 -21.01 -22.00 -14.53
C GLY A 235 -20.67 -21.02 -13.39
N ALA A 236 -21.32 -19.85 -13.36
CA ALA A 236 -20.96 -18.78 -12.44
C ALA A 236 -21.44 -19.04 -11.01
N ASN A 237 -20.61 -18.64 -10.04
CA ASN A 237 -20.95 -18.52 -8.64
C ASN A 237 -20.27 -17.26 -8.07
N CYS A 238 -20.48 -16.96 -6.79
CA CYS A 238 -19.93 -15.73 -6.20
C CYS A 238 -18.41 -15.77 -6.00
N THR A 239 -17.78 -16.94 -6.08
CA THR A 239 -16.33 -17.09 -5.87
C THR A 239 -15.54 -17.07 -7.19
N ASN A 240 -16.16 -17.40 -8.32
CA ASN A 240 -15.55 -17.34 -9.65
C ASN A 240 -15.96 -16.08 -10.44
N GLU A 241 -15.23 -15.78 -11.52
CA GLU A 241 -15.43 -14.57 -12.33
C GLU A 241 -16.58 -14.70 -13.36
N GLY A 242 -17.31 -15.82 -13.34
CA GLY A 242 -18.23 -16.19 -14.41
C GLY A 242 -19.35 -15.18 -14.67
N PHE A 243 -19.88 -14.52 -13.64
CA PHE A 243 -20.91 -13.48 -13.84
C PHE A 243 -20.34 -12.21 -14.50
N PHE A 244 -19.10 -11.83 -14.20
CA PHE A 244 -18.45 -10.67 -14.82
C PHE A 244 -18.12 -10.94 -16.29
N GLU A 245 -17.56 -12.12 -16.59
CA GLU A 245 -17.33 -12.56 -17.96
C GLU A 245 -18.64 -12.62 -18.76
N ALA A 246 -19.70 -13.18 -18.17
CA ALA A 246 -21.01 -13.22 -18.80
C ALA A 246 -21.53 -11.81 -19.12
N SER A 247 -21.43 -10.87 -18.17
CA SER A 247 -21.85 -9.48 -18.38
C SER A 247 -21.10 -8.83 -19.54
N ASP A 248 -19.78 -9.05 -19.65
CA ASP A 248 -18.99 -8.52 -20.75
C ASP A 248 -19.38 -9.12 -22.11
N TYR A 249 -19.51 -10.46 -22.19
CA TYR A 249 -19.96 -11.13 -23.41
C TYR A 249 -21.36 -10.69 -23.86
N PHE A 250 -22.30 -10.50 -22.92
CA PHE A 250 -23.64 -10.00 -23.25
C PHE A 250 -23.62 -8.54 -23.74
N LYS A 251 -22.75 -7.68 -23.20
CA LYS A 251 -22.56 -6.31 -23.73
C LYS A 251 -22.03 -6.35 -25.15
N GLN A 252 -20.97 -7.13 -25.41
CA GLN A 252 -20.39 -7.27 -26.74
C GLN A 252 -21.41 -7.83 -27.74
N ALA A 253 -22.18 -8.87 -27.37
CA ALA A 253 -23.23 -9.43 -28.21
C ALA A 253 -24.31 -8.38 -28.53
N ARG A 254 -24.79 -7.64 -27.52
CA ARG A 254 -25.80 -6.59 -27.68
C ARG A 254 -25.33 -5.52 -28.68
N ASP A 255 -24.10 -5.03 -28.51
CA ASP A 255 -23.57 -3.96 -29.34
C ASP A 255 -23.44 -4.41 -30.81
N VAL A 256 -23.08 -5.67 -31.06
CA VAL A 256 -23.08 -6.25 -32.40
C VAL A 256 -24.50 -6.42 -32.95
N TYR A 257 -25.48 -6.85 -32.15
CA TYR A 257 -26.88 -6.92 -32.58
C TYR A 257 -27.45 -5.54 -32.96
N LEU A 258 -27.12 -4.49 -32.20
CA LEU A 258 -27.50 -3.12 -32.51
C LEU A 258 -26.89 -2.62 -33.82
N LEU A 259 -25.62 -2.97 -34.09
CA LEU A 259 -24.94 -2.61 -35.34
C LEU A 259 -25.67 -3.16 -36.59
N ILE A 260 -26.35 -4.30 -36.46
CA ILE A 260 -27.12 -4.92 -37.55
C ILE A 260 -28.63 -4.70 -37.46
N ASN A 261 -29.10 -3.79 -36.60
CA ASN A 261 -30.53 -3.55 -36.33
C ASN A 261 -31.33 -4.80 -35.91
N ASP A 262 -30.70 -5.78 -35.28
CA ASP A 262 -31.37 -6.94 -34.68
C ASP A 262 -31.84 -6.59 -33.26
N TYR A 263 -32.92 -5.80 -33.19
CA TYR A 263 -33.44 -5.29 -31.93
C TYR A 263 -33.90 -6.38 -30.97
N ASP A 264 -34.42 -7.51 -31.48
CA ASP A 264 -34.83 -8.64 -30.65
C ASP A 264 -33.61 -9.30 -29.98
N GLY A 265 -32.52 -9.51 -30.73
CA GLY A 265 -31.25 -10.01 -30.19
C GLY A 265 -30.66 -9.07 -29.13
N ALA A 266 -30.66 -7.76 -29.40
CA ALA A 266 -30.18 -6.75 -28.46
C ALA A 266 -31.02 -6.70 -27.17
N LEU A 267 -32.35 -6.74 -27.29
CA LEU A 267 -33.26 -6.73 -26.15
C LEU A 267 -33.10 -7.97 -25.27
N ASN A 268 -32.91 -9.15 -25.89
CA ASN A 268 -32.62 -10.38 -25.16
C ASN A 268 -31.30 -10.29 -24.38
N CYS A 269 -30.25 -9.70 -24.98
CA CYS A 269 -28.99 -9.45 -24.27
C CYS A 269 -29.19 -8.50 -23.09
N GLU A 270 -29.92 -7.40 -23.28
CA GLU A 270 -30.22 -6.41 -22.24
C GLU A 270 -30.97 -7.06 -21.05
N TYR A 271 -31.95 -7.91 -21.34
CA TYR A 271 -32.70 -8.65 -20.31
C TYR A 271 -31.79 -9.55 -19.48
N ILE A 272 -30.93 -10.36 -20.12
CA ILE A 272 -30.03 -11.28 -19.40
C ILE A 272 -28.91 -10.50 -18.71
N LEU A 273 -28.43 -9.41 -19.29
CA LEU A 273 -27.46 -8.51 -18.66
C LEU A 273 -28.00 -7.98 -17.34
N ASN A 274 -29.26 -7.54 -17.30
CA ASN A 274 -29.90 -7.07 -16.08
C ASN A 274 -30.02 -8.18 -15.01
N GLN A 275 -30.38 -9.41 -15.41
CA GLN A 275 -30.36 -10.55 -14.50
C GLN A 275 -28.95 -10.85 -13.97
N THR A 276 -27.95 -10.78 -14.84
CA THR A 276 -26.54 -11.01 -14.51
C THR A 276 -26.02 -9.96 -13.54
N ASN A 277 -26.31 -8.69 -13.78
CA ASN A 277 -25.90 -7.61 -12.87
C ASN A 277 -26.57 -7.75 -11.51
N LYS A 278 -27.84 -8.17 -11.45
CA LYS A 278 -28.51 -8.47 -10.18
C LYS A 278 -27.82 -9.63 -9.43
N ARG A 279 -27.41 -10.68 -10.13
CA ARG A 279 -26.63 -11.78 -9.53
C ARG A 279 -25.26 -11.32 -9.03
N ILE A 280 -24.61 -10.41 -9.75
CA ILE A 280 -23.35 -9.79 -9.33
C ILE A 280 -23.55 -9.01 -8.01
N GLU A 281 -24.63 -8.27 -7.87
CA GLU A 281 -25.01 -7.59 -6.61
C GLU A 281 -25.31 -8.59 -5.48
N ASP A 282 -26.16 -9.60 -5.73
CA ASP A 282 -26.46 -10.65 -4.74
C ASP A 282 -25.17 -11.35 -4.25
N CYS A 283 -24.22 -11.55 -5.16
CA CYS A 283 -22.93 -12.14 -4.83
C CYS A 283 -22.04 -11.22 -3.99
N LYS A 284 -22.05 -9.91 -4.26
CA LYS A 284 -21.37 -8.92 -3.42
C LYS A 284 -21.89 -9.02 -1.98
N ASP A 285 -23.20 -9.05 -1.81
CA ASP A 285 -23.83 -9.10 -0.49
C ASP A 285 -23.50 -10.40 0.24
N THR A 286 -23.53 -11.53 -0.47
CA THR A 286 -23.15 -12.84 0.09
C THR A 286 -21.68 -12.86 0.53
N MET A 287 -20.77 -12.33 -0.29
CA MET A 287 -19.35 -12.24 0.06
C MET A 287 -19.13 -11.34 1.29
N LEU A 288 -19.84 -10.21 1.36
CA LEU A 288 -19.81 -9.31 2.51
C LEU A 288 -20.32 -10.00 3.79
N GLU A 289 -21.37 -10.81 3.70
CA GLU A 289 -21.90 -11.55 4.85
C GLU A 289 -20.88 -12.55 5.41
N ILE A 290 -20.23 -13.34 4.54
CA ILE A 290 -19.20 -14.30 4.95
C ILE A 290 -17.96 -13.57 5.53
N ALA A 291 -17.53 -12.48 4.91
CA ALA A 291 -16.41 -11.67 5.42
C ALA A 291 -16.72 -11.04 6.79
N ASN A 292 -17.94 -10.53 6.98
CA ASN A 292 -18.41 -10.03 8.28
C ASN A 292 -18.46 -11.12 9.33
N LYS A 293 -18.89 -12.33 8.95
CA LYS A 293 -18.89 -13.48 9.87
C LYS A 293 -17.47 -13.79 10.37
N TYR A 294 -16.49 -13.94 9.48
CA TYR A 294 -15.10 -14.18 9.92
C TYR A 294 -14.55 -13.05 10.78
N TYR A 295 -14.87 -11.80 10.47
CA TYR A 295 -14.46 -10.66 11.29
C TYR A 295 -15.06 -10.73 12.71
N ILE A 296 -16.35 -11.04 12.82
CA ILE A 296 -17.05 -11.18 14.11
C ILE A 296 -16.49 -12.37 14.90
N ASP A 297 -16.27 -13.51 14.24
CA ASP A 297 -15.71 -14.71 14.86
C ASP A 297 -14.29 -14.43 15.39
N ALA A 298 -13.43 -13.78 14.60
CA ALA A 298 -12.09 -13.37 15.02
C ALA A 298 -12.11 -12.43 16.23
N ASN A 299 -13.00 -11.43 16.25
CA ASN A 299 -13.12 -10.50 17.36
C ASN A 299 -13.69 -11.16 18.62
N THR A 300 -14.57 -12.15 18.46
CA THR A 300 -15.12 -12.94 19.56
C THR A 300 -14.01 -13.81 20.19
N LEU A 301 -13.21 -14.49 19.37
CA LEU A 301 -12.06 -15.27 19.83
C LEU A 301 -11.03 -14.39 20.53
N LEU A 302 -10.68 -13.23 19.99
CA LEU A 302 -9.81 -12.27 20.68
C LEU A 302 -10.30 -11.92 22.09
N THR A 303 -11.61 -11.78 22.28
CA THR A 303 -12.19 -11.45 23.59
C THR A 303 -12.10 -12.61 24.59
N LEU A 304 -12.09 -13.85 24.08
CA LEU A 304 -12.07 -15.07 24.89
C LEU A 304 -10.67 -15.68 25.00
N ALA A 305 -9.70 -15.17 24.25
CA ALA A 305 -8.36 -15.74 24.13
C ALA A 305 -7.65 -15.84 25.48
N SER A 306 -7.19 -17.04 25.79
CA SER A 306 -6.52 -17.37 27.05
C SER A 306 -5.14 -18.00 26.86
N ASP A 307 -4.88 -18.55 25.68
CA ASP A 307 -3.60 -19.13 25.30
C ASP A 307 -3.17 -18.70 23.87
N PHE A 308 -2.03 -19.21 23.41
CA PHE A 308 -1.48 -18.88 22.10
C PHE A 308 -2.31 -19.44 20.94
N ASP A 309 -2.95 -20.60 21.12
CA ASP A 309 -3.73 -21.25 20.06
C ASP A 309 -4.98 -20.41 19.74
N ASP A 310 -5.62 -19.83 20.76
CA ASP A 310 -6.75 -18.91 20.59
C ASP A 310 -6.37 -17.66 19.76
N TYR A 311 -5.18 -17.09 20.02
CA TYR A 311 -4.68 -15.92 19.27
C TYR A 311 -4.35 -16.28 17.81
N ASP A 312 -3.77 -17.47 17.58
CA ASP A 312 -3.46 -17.96 16.23
C ASP A 312 -4.74 -18.18 15.40
N GLU A 313 -5.78 -18.78 16.00
CA GLU A 313 -7.07 -18.96 15.34
C GLU A 313 -7.77 -17.62 15.04
N ALA A 314 -7.74 -16.68 16.00
CA ALA A 314 -8.28 -15.33 15.81
C ALA A 314 -7.57 -14.59 14.66
N GLU A 315 -6.23 -14.70 14.58
CA GLU A 315 -5.44 -14.10 13.51
C GLU A 315 -5.77 -14.72 12.14
N GLU A 316 -5.92 -16.05 12.06
CA GLU A 316 -6.28 -16.74 10.82
C GLU A 316 -7.64 -16.24 10.29
N LEU A 317 -8.63 -16.13 11.17
CA LEU A 317 -9.97 -15.65 10.82
C LEU A 317 -9.97 -14.16 10.42
N ALA A 318 -9.23 -13.32 11.14
CA ALA A 318 -9.08 -11.90 10.79
C ALA A 318 -8.42 -11.73 9.41
N ASN A 319 -7.41 -12.56 9.09
CA ASN A 319 -6.76 -12.56 7.77
C ASN A 319 -7.69 -13.09 6.67
N LYS A 320 -8.51 -14.13 6.93
CA LYS A 320 -9.56 -14.59 5.99
C LYS A 320 -10.57 -13.50 5.70
N ALA A 321 -11.05 -12.79 6.73
CA ALA A 321 -11.95 -11.65 6.58
C ALA A 321 -11.30 -10.54 5.73
N LYS A 322 -10.06 -10.12 6.09
CA LYS A 322 -9.29 -9.11 5.35
C LYS A 322 -9.15 -9.48 3.88
N LYS A 323 -8.76 -10.71 3.58
CA LYS A 323 -8.58 -11.21 2.21
C LYS A 323 -9.88 -11.12 1.40
N MET A 324 -11.01 -11.55 1.96
CA MET A 324 -12.29 -11.42 1.26
C MET A 324 -12.72 -9.97 1.07
N TYR A 325 -12.53 -9.09 2.06
CA TYR A 325 -12.82 -7.67 1.85
C TYR A 325 -11.94 -7.06 0.75
N GLN A 326 -10.68 -7.47 0.65
CA GLN A 326 -9.78 -7.08 -0.44
C GLN A 326 -10.31 -7.55 -1.80
N GLU A 327 -10.73 -8.82 -1.91
CA GLU A 327 -11.31 -9.35 -3.15
C GLU A 327 -12.59 -8.60 -3.55
N ILE A 328 -13.47 -8.27 -2.59
CA ILE A 328 -14.66 -7.46 -2.84
C ILE A 328 -14.27 -6.04 -3.28
N TYR A 329 -13.30 -5.42 -2.62
CA TYR A 329 -12.82 -4.09 -3.00
C TYR A 329 -12.25 -4.07 -4.41
N ASP A 330 -11.44 -5.06 -4.78
CA ASP A 330 -10.79 -5.09 -6.07
C ASP A 330 -11.80 -5.28 -7.22
N ARG A 331 -12.87 -6.04 -6.99
CA ARG A 331 -13.95 -6.28 -7.95
C ARG A 331 -14.95 -5.12 -8.05
N PHE A 332 -15.37 -4.57 -6.91
CA PHE A 332 -16.51 -3.63 -6.86
C PHE A 332 -16.10 -2.17 -6.61
N LYS A 333 -14.84 -1.91 -6.25
CA LYS A 333 -14.30 -0.59 -5.87
C LYS A 333 -15.16 0.10 -4.80
N ASP A 334 -15.68 -0.69 -3.87
CA ASP A 334 -16.62 -0.29 -2.84
C ASP A 334 -15.91 0.30 -1.60
N SER A 335 -16.36 1.46 -1.13
CA SER A 335 -15.73 2.13 0.03
C SER A 335 -15.93 1.42 1.37
N VAL A 336 -17.00 0.62 1.52
CA VAL A 336 -17.28 -0.12 2.75
C VAL A 336 -16.24 -1.22 2.94
N SER A 337 -15.89 -1.95 1.89
CA SER A 337 -14.82 -2.95 1.90
C SER A 337 -13.47 -2.33 2.23
N ALA A 338 -13.15 -1.15 1.66
CA ALA A 338 -11.92 -0.41 1.99
C ALA A 338 -11.81 -0.11 3.50
N ARG A 339 -12.88 0.42 4.10
CA ARG A 339 -12.92 0.69 5.54
C ARG A 339 -12.78 -0.60 6.36
N LYS A 340 -13.45 -1.68 5.94
CA LYS A 340 -13.41 -2.98 6.61
C LYS A 340 -12.03 -3.63 6.58
N ILE A 341 -11.23 -3.41 5.54
CA ILE A 341 -9.82 -3.85 5.49
C ILE A 341 -9.02 -3.18 6.61
N SER A 342 -9.16 -1.86 6.78
CA SER A 342 -8.48 -1.14 7.87
C SER A 342 -8.96 -1.60 9.26
N GLU A 343 -10.27 -1.89 9.42
CA GLU A 343 -10.81 -2.48 10.65
C GLU A 343 -10.17 -3.86 10.95
N CYS A 344 -9.97 -4.71 9.93
CA CYS A 344 -9.28 -5.99 10.09
C CYS A 344 -7.80 -5.81 10.48
N GLU A 345 -7.10 -4.81 9.92
CA GLU A 345 -5.72 -4.50 10.27
C GLU A 345 -5.58 -3.99 11.71
N GLU A 346 -6.55 -3.21 12.18
CA GLU A 346 -6.63 -2.83 13.59
C GLU A 346 -6.87 -4.05 14.49
N LEU A 347 -7.77 -4.96 14.08
CA LEU A 347 -8.04 -6.20 14.82
C LEU A 347 -6.78 -7.08 14.92
N ILE A 348 -6.05 -7.27 13.81
CA ILE A 348 -4.78 -8.03 13.79
C ILE A 348 -3.74 -7.39 14.72
N ARG A 349 -3.64 -6.05 14.75
CA ARG A 349 -2.75 -5.36 15.70
C ARG A 349 -3.13 -5.64 17.16
N LYS A 350 -4.43 -5.65 17.49
CA LYS A 350 -4.91 -5.98 18.84
C LYS A 350 -4.61 -7.43 19.21
N ILE A 351 -4.79 -8.36 18.28
CA ILE A 351 -4.45 -9.79 18.44
C ILE A 351 -2.96 -9.94 18.77
N ASN A 352 -2.08 -9.30 18.00
CA ASN A 352 -0.64 -9.36 18.23
C ASN A 352 -0.22 -8.73 19.57
N ALA A 353 -0.82 -7.60 19.96
CA ALA A 353 -0.57 -7.00 21.27
C ALA A 353 -1.02 -7.92 22.43
N GLY A 354 -2.17 -8.60 22.29
CA GLY A 354 -2.62 -9.59 23.27
C GLY A 354 -1.67 -10.77 23.40
N ARG A 355 -1.17 -11.29 22.26
CA ARG A 355 -0.16 -12.35 22.21
C ARG A 355 1.15 -11.95 22.88
N GLU A 356 1.62 -10.72 22.64
CA GLU A 356 2.83 -10.18 23.28
C GLU A 356 2.65 -10.08 24.80
N ASN A 357 1.51 -9.55 25.26
CA ASN A 357 1.19 -9.48 26.69
C ASN A 357 1.19 -10.87 27.35
N LEU A 358 0.63 -11.90 26.69
CA LEU A 358 0.64 -13.27 27.21
C LEU A 358 2.07 -13.81 27.41
N ASN A 359 2.96 -13.55 26.44
CA ASN A 359 4.36 -13.92 26.53
C ASN A 359 5.08 -13.18 27.68
N GLU A 360 4.78 -11.90 27.88
CA GLU A 360 5.31 -11.13 29.01
C GLU A 360 4.80 -11.66 30.36
N THR A 361 3.52 -12.06 30.45
CA THR A 361 2.96 -12.72 31.64
C THR A 361 3.70 -14.01 31.97
N GLN A 362 3.94 -14.87 30.98
CA GLN A 362 4.66 -16.13 31.18
C GLN A 362 6.09 -15.88 31.68
N ASN A 363 6.81 -14.94 31.07
CA ASN A 363 8.15 -14.56 31.51
C ASN A 363 8.15 -14.00 32.95
N ALA A 364 7.16 -13.18 33.31
CA ALA A 364 7.01 -12.66 34.67
C ALA A 364 6.74 -13.77 35.70
N GLU A 365 5.86 -14.72 35.39
CA GLU A 365 5.60 -15.89 36.24
C GLU A 365 6.86 -16.77 36.38
N GLU A 366 7.64 -17.00 35.31
CA GLU A 366 8.91 -17.75 35.40
C GLU A 366 9.95 -17.06 36.30
N LEU A 367 10.07 -15.74 36.20
CA LEU A 367 10.94 -14.94 37.08
C LEU A 367 10.48 -15.01 38.54
N TYR A 368 9.18 -14.90 38.77
CA TYR A 368 8.58 -15.01 40.11
C TYR A 368 8.80 -16.41 40.71
N ASP A 369 8.57 -17.48 39.96
CA ASP A 369 8.82 -18.86 40.38
C ASP A 369 10.30 -19.11 40.70
N THR A 370 11.20 -18.50 39.93
CA THR A 370 12.64 -18.58 40.19
C THR A 370 13.02 -17.81 41.45
N ALA A 371 12.44 -16.62 41.67
CA ALA A 371 12.62 -15.85 42.89
C ALA A 371 12.14 -16.62 44.13
N LEU A 372 11.00 -17.31 44.04
CA LEU A 372 10.49 -18.17 45.11
C LEU A 372 11.44 -19.31 45.47
N LYS A 373 12.07 -19.95 44.46
CA LYS A 373 13.07 -21.00 44.69
C LYS A 373 14.31 -20.44 45.40
N LEU A 374 14.85 -19.32 44.92
CA LEU A 374 16.01 -18.67 45.55
C LEU A 374 15.72 -18.22 46.98
N PHE A 375 14.50 -17.72 47.24
CA PHE A 375 14.05 -17.39 48.57
C PHE A 375 14.05 -18.62 49.50
N ALA A 376 13.58 -19.77 49.01
CA ALA A 376 13.60 -21.02 49.76
C ALA A 376 15.04 -21.54 50.02
N ASP A 377 15.96 -21.27 49.09
CA ASP A 377 17.38 -21.63 49.19
C ASP A 377 18.22 -20.62 50.00
N ALA A 378 17.57 -19.62 50.62
CA ALA A 378 18.20 -18.55 51.40
C ALA A 378 19.17 -17.63 50.62
N GLU A 379 18.98 -17.52 49.30
CA GLU A 379 19.64 -16.56 48.41
C GLU A 379 18.78 -15.29 48.24
N TYR A 380 18.59 -14.57 49.34
CA TYR A 380 17.62 -13.47 49.43
C TYR A 380 17.92 -12.30 48.50
N GLU A 381 19.18 -11.94 48.31
CA GLU A 381 19.58 -10.83 47.43
C GLU A 381 19.28 -11.11 45.95
N ASN A 382 19.49 -12.35 45.50
CA ASN A 382 19.17 -12.75 44.14
C ASN A 382 17.65 -12.88 43.95
N ALA A 383 16.95 -13.39 44.98
CA ALA A 383 15.49 -13.44 44.98
C ALA A 383 14.86 -12.05 44.85
N ASP A 384 15.39 -11.05 45.57
CA ASP A 384 14.95 -9.65 45.53
C ASP A 384 14.98 -9.07 44.11
N ILE A 385 16.12 -9.24 43.42
CA ILE A 385 16.31 -8.75 42.05
C ILE A 385 15.29 -9.38 41.10
N LEU A 386 15.11 -10.71 41.17
CA LEU A 386 14.21 -11.41 40.26
C LEU A 386 12.74 -11.07 40.51
N VAL A 387 12.31 -10.96 41.77
CA VAL A 387 10.92 -10.61 42.09
C VAL A 387 10.59 -9.17 41.69
N LYS A 388 11.54 -8.23 41.84
CA LYS A 388 11.37 -6.84 41.36
C LYS A 388 11.27 -6.79 39.84
N ASN A 389 12.09 -7.55 39.12
CA ASN A 389 11.98 -7.66 37.67
C ASN A 389 10.62 -8.26 37.24
N ALA A 390 10.13 -9.30 37.92
CA ALA A 390 8.81 -9.88 37.67
C ALA A 390 7.70 -8.85 37.92
N ARG A 391 7.78 -8.12 39.04
CA ARG A 391 6.84 -7.05 39.42
C ARG A 391 6.75 -5.97 38.35
N ASP A 392 7.88 -5.48 37.85
CA ASP A 392 7.94 -4.44 36.83
C ASP A 392 7.30 -4.89 35.52
N ILE A 393 7.44 -6.17 35.15
CA ILE A 393 6.77 -6.74 33.98
C ILE A 393 5.25 -6.81 34.23
N PHE A 394 4.81 -7.35 35.37
CA PHE A 394 3.38 -7.41 35.73
C PHE A 394 2.73 -6.02 35.77
N GLU A 395 3.43 -5.01 36.29
CA GLU A 395 2.95 -3.63 36.34
C GLU A 395 2.80 -3.04 34.93
N ARG A 396 3.78 -3.28 34.05
CA ARG A 396 3.76 -2.82 32.66
C ARG A 396 2.62 -3.40 31.83
N ILE A 397 2.26 -4.67 32.05
CA ILE A 397 1.13 -5.33 31.39
C ILE A 397 -0.21 -5.09 32.10
N GLY A 398 -0.21 -4.43 33.26
CA GLY A 398 -1.41 -4.13 34.04
C GLY A 398 -1.98 -5.31 34.83
N ASP A 399 -1.21 -6.37 35.06
CA ASP A 399 -1.60 -7.50 35.90
C ASP A 399 -1.35 -7.18 37.39
N TRP A 400 -2.31 -6.46 37.97
CA TRP A 400 -2.29 -6.13 39.40
C TRP A 400 -2.32 -7.34 40.33
N GLY A 401 -2.82 -8.49 39.84
CA GLY A 401 -2.76 -9.76 40.57
C GLY A 401 -1.33 -10.24 40.73
N GLY A 402 -0.57 -10.26 39.62
CA GLY A 402 0.87 -10.55 39.59
C GLY A 402 1.69 -9.57 40.44
N VAL A 403 1.44 -8.26 40.32
CA VAL A 403 2.09 -7.23 41.16
C VAL A 403 1.87 -7.51 42.64
N THR A 404 0.64 -7.76 43.06
CA THR A 404 0.30 -8.04 44.47
C THR A 404 1.00 -9.30 44.99
N LYS A 405 1.16 -10.34 44.15
CA LYS A 405 1.94 -11.54 44.53
C LYS A 405 3.41 -11.18 44.75
N CYS A 406 4.00 -10.40 43.85
CA CYS A 406 5.40 -9.96 43.94
C CYS A 406 5.63 -9.11 45.18
N ASP A 407 4.79 -8.11 45.45
CA ASP A 407 4.90 -7.23 46.62
C ASP A 407 4.91 -8.04 47.94
N ARG A 408 4.04 -9.05 48.06
CA ARG A 408 4.03 -9.93 49.25
C ARG A 408 5.31 -10.74 49.43
N LEU A 409 6.00 -11.08 48.35
CA LEU A 409 7.28 -11.79 48.41
C LEU A 409 8.42 -10.81 48.73
N ILE A 410 8.39 -9.61 48.14
CA ILE A 410 9.32 -8.51 48.46
C ILE A 410 9.28 -8.18 49.95
N ASP A 411 8.08 -7.98 50.53
CA ASP A 411 7.93 -7.69 51.97
C ASP A 411 8.59 -8.77 52.86
N LYS A 412 8.52 -10.04 52.44
CA LYS A 412 9.16 -11.15 53.16
C LYS A 412 10.68 -11.13 52.99
N ILE A 413 11.16 -10.83 51.80
CA ILE A 413 12.59 -10.71 51.50
C ILE A 413 13.20 -9.55 52.29
N ASP A 414 12.58 -8.38 52.24
CA ASP A 414 13.03 -7.17 52.95
C ASP A 414 13.12 -7.41 54.45
N ALA A 415 12.10 -8.04 55.06
CA ALA A 415 12.14 -8.40 56.48
C ALA A 415 13.31 -9.34 56.82
N VAL A 416 13.70 -10.24 55.91
CA VAL A 416 14.85 -11.14 56.11
C VAL A 416 16.17 -10.42 55.90
N LEU A 417 16.27 -9.53 54.91
CA LEU A 417 17.47 -8.72 54.66
C LEU A 417 17.76 -7.76 55.83
N ASP A 418 16.73 -7.17 56.43
CA ASP A 418 16.89 -6.36 57.64
C ASP A 418 17.47 -7.16 58.81
N MET A 419 16.98 -8.40 59.01
CA MET A 419 17.55 -9.32 59.99
C MET A 419 19.00 -9.69 59.66
N MET A 420 19.37 -9.84 58.38
CA MET A 420 20.76 -10.08 57.97
C MET A 420 21.68 -8.92 58.35
N ILE A 421 21.25 -7.68 58.10
CA ILE A 421 22.00 -6.47 58.45
C ILE A 421 22.17 -6.37 59.96
N GLU A 422 21.12 -6.66 60.74
CA GLU A 422 21.21 -6.67 62.20
C GLU A 422 22.20 -7.74 62.70
N ALA A 423 22.12 -8.97 62.16
CA ALA A 423 23.02 -10.06 62.50
C ALA A 423 24.48 -9.72 62.19
N GLU A 424 24.74 -9.13 61.03
CA GLU A 424 26.08 -8.66 60.63
C GLU A 424 26.60 -7.59 61.58
N GLY A 425 25.74 -6.65 61.99
CA GLY A 425 26.07 -5.63 62.99
C GLY A 425 26.50 -6.22 64.33
N TYR A 426 25.80 -7.26 64.83
CA TYR A 426 26.22 -7.97 66.04
C TYR A 426 27.50 -8.78 65.83
N TYR A 427 27.66 -9.44 64.69
CA TYR A 427 28.86 -10.19 64.37
C TYR A 427 30.10 -9.30 64.36
N ASN A 428 30.02 -8.15 63.69
CA ASN A 428 31.11 -7.17 63.65
C ASN A 428 31.46 -6.61 65.04
N LYS A 429 30.45 -6.30 65.87
CA LYS A 429 30.69 -5.91 67.28
C LYS A 429 31.41 -7.01 68.06
N SER A 430 31.05 -8.27 67.87
CA SER A 430 31.77 -9.38 68.52
C SER A 430 33.24 -9.41 68.11
N LEU A 431 33.54 -9.22 66.82
CA LEU A 431 34.92 -9.15 66.33
C LEU A 431 35.70 -7.97 66.96
N GLU A 432 35.06 -6.83 67.21
CA GLU A 432 35.67 -5.70 67.91
C GLU A 432 36.02 -6.02 69.37
N TYR A 433 35.08 -6.59 70.13
CA TYR A 433 35.34 -7.02 71.51
C TYR A 433 36.39 -8.13 71.59
N HIS A 434 36.39 -9.05 70.63
CA HIS A 434 37.39 -10.10 70.53
C HIS A 434 38.81 -9.52 70.35
N LYS A 435 38.98 -8.46 69.55
CA LYS A 435 40.29 -7.80 69.30
C LYS A 435 40.92 -7.18 70.57
N VAL A 436 40.10 -6.80 71.55
CA VAL A 436 40.54 -6.23 72.84
C VAL A 436 40.54 -7.25 73.98
N ALA A 437 40.35 -8.54 73.65
CA ALA A 437 40.25 -9.66 74.60
C ALA A 437 39.13 -9.50 75.65
N ASP A 438 38.04 -8.83 75.27
CA ASP A 438 36.79 -8.79 76.02
C ASP A 438 35.88 -9.95 75.57
N TYR A 439 36.27 -11.15 75.97
CA TYR A 439 35.65 -12.38 75.49
C TYR A 439 34.22 -12.60 75.97
N GLU A 440 33.82 -11.99 77.09
CA GLU A 440 32.45 -12.09 77.61
C GLU A 440 31.49 -11.34 76.67
N ASN A 441 31.77 -10.07 76.39
CA ASN A 441 30.97 -9.29 75.44
C ASN A 441 31.05 -9.87 74.02
N ALA A 442 32.23 -10.30 73.58
CA ALA A 442 32.38 -10.95 72.28
C ALA A 442 31.48 -12.19 72.14
N THR A 443 31.39 -13.03 73.18
CA THR A 443 30.50 -14.20 73.20
C THR A 443 29.03 -13.80 73.08
N VAL A 444 28.58 -12.83 73.88
CA VAL A 444 27.18 -12.37 73.85
C VAL A 444 26.79 -11.88 72.46
N TYR A 445 27.62 -11.07 71.82
CA TYR A 445 27.30 -10.51 70.51
C TYR A 445 27.35 -11.55 69.38
N VAL A 446 28.28 -12.50 69.39
CA VAL A 446 28.31 -13.55 68.35
C VAL A 446 27.18 -14.55 68.53
N GLU A 447 26.73 -14.82 69.76
CA GLU A 447 25.57 -15.68 69.99
C GLU A 447 24.29 -15.02 69.47
N LYS A 448 24.11 -13.71 69.69
CA LYS A 448 23.00 -12.95 69.10
C LYS A 448 23.03 -13.00 67.56
N ALA A 449 24.19 -12.74 66.95
CA ALA A 449 24.35 -12.84 65.50
C ALA A 449 24.03 -14.25 64.98
N ARG A 450 24.53 -15.29 65.68
CA ARG A 450 24.27 -16.70 65.34
C ARG A 450 22.80 -17.04 65.41
N GLU A 451 22.10 -16.60 66.45
CA GLU A 451 20.67 -16.84 66.62
C GLU A 451 19.87 -16.25 65.46
N ILE A 452 20.15 -15.00 65.09
CA ILE A 452 19.48 -14.36 63.95
C ILE A 452 19.80 -15.10 62.66
N TYR A 453 21.08 -15.36 62.35
CA TYR A 453 21.47 -16.12 61.14
C TYR A 453 20.85 -17.52 61.10
N MET A 454 20.66 -18.17 62.24
CA MET A 454 19.99 -19.47 62.31
C MET A 454 18.49 -19.35 62.01
N ASN A 455 17.83 -18.31 62.53
CA ASN A 455 16.41 -18.05 62.28
C ASN A 455 16.12 -17.76 60.80
N ILE A 456 17.05 -17.12 60.09
CA ILE A 456 16.95 -16.85 58.65
C ILE A 456 17.69 -17.90 57.80
N SER A 457 17.98 -19.09 58.35
CA SER A 457 18.56 -20.22 57.61
C SER A 457 19.88 -19.93 56.86
N ARG A 458 20.68 -18.97 57.32
CA ARG A 458 22.00 -18.62 56.77
C ARG A 458 23.10 -19.52 57.35
N ILE A 459 23.08 -20.79 56.91
CA ILE A 459 23.93 -21.86 57.46
C ILE A 459 25.43 -21.53 57.37
N ARG A 460 25.87 -20.87 56.30
CA ARG A 460 27.28 -20.50 56.10
C ARG A 460 27.73 -19.50 57.17
N GLU A 461 26.94 -18.46 57.40
CA GLU A 461 27.19 -17.42 58.39
C GLU A 461 27.10 -17.97 59.82
N VAL A 462 26.17 -18.88 60.09
CA VAL A 462 26.16 -19.66 61.35
C VAL A 462 27.48 -20.41 61.55
N GLY A 463 28.04 -20.98 60.48
CA GLY A 463 29.37 -21.59 60.48
C GLY A 463 30.48 -20.61 60.87
N MET A 464 30.43 -19.37 60.37
CA MET A 464 31.37 -18.29 60.73
C MET A 464 31.25 -17.92 62.21
N CYS A 465 30.02 -17.76 62.73
CA CYS A 465 29.77 -17.50 64.14
C CYS A 465 30.32 -18.63 65.03
N ASN A 466 30.09 -19.89 64.65
CA ASN A 466 30.59 -21.05 65.40
C ASN A 466 32.12 -21.13 65.42
N SER A 467 32.79 -20.79 64.31
CA SER A 467 34.25 -20.68 64.28
C SER A 467 34.74 -19.57 65.22
N THR A 468 34.09 -18.40 65.17
CA THR A 468 34.44 -17.25 66.00
C THR A 468 34.24 -17.54 67.50
N LEU A 469 33.16 -18.24 67.86
CA LEU A 469 32.91 -18.72 69.23
C LEU A 469 34.02 -19.64 69.74
N LYS A 470 34.54 -20.52 68.88
CA LYS A 470 35.66 -21.40 69.22
C LYS A 470 36.93 -20.58 69.50
N ASP A 471 37.22 -19.60 68.66
CA ASP A 471 38.38 -18.71 68.83
C ASP A 471 38.27 -17.88 70.12
N ILE A 472 37.08 -17.34 70.41
CA ILE A 472 36.76 -16.64 71.66
C ILE A 472 36.99 -17.56 72.87
N SER A 473 36.54 -18.82 72.81
CA SER A 473 36.73 -19.79 73.90
C SER A 473 38.21 -20.09 74.17
N GLU A 474 39.02 -20.24 73.12
CA GLU A 474 40.46 -20.47 73.23
C GLU A 474 41.19 -19.21 73.76
N GLY A 475 40.79 -18.03 73.28
CA GLY A 475 41.25 -16.74 73.79
C GLY A 475 40.96 -16.59 75.29
N ASN A 476 39.73 -16.91 75.72
CA ASN A 476 39.31 -16.80 77.12
C ASN A 476 40.07 -17.78 78.04
N LYS A 477 40.32 -19.01 77.58
CA LYS A 477 41.19 -19.96 78.30
C LYS A 477 42.60 -19.40 78.47
N THR A 478 43.13 -18.76 77.45
CA THR A 478 44.45 -18.13 77.48
C THR A 478 44.47 -16.93 78.45
N LYS A 479 43.43 -16.10 78.46
CA LYS A 479 43.25 -14.98 79.40
C LYS A 479 43.19 -15.46 80.85
N ASN A 480 42.42 -16.51 81.13
CA ASN A 480 42.30 -17.08 82.47
C ASN A 480 43.63 -17.67 82.95
N LYS A 481 44.37 -18.36 82.07
CA LYS A 481 45.71 -18.84 82.39
C LYS A 481 46.68 -17.69 82.70
N ALA A 482 46.61 -16.61 81.92
CA ALA A 482 47.41 -15.41 82.17
C ALA A 482 47.05 -14.74 83.51
N ASN A 483 45.76 -14.68 83.86
CA ASN A 483 45.28 -14.18 85.15
C ASN A 483 45.79 -15.04 86.31
N GLN A 484 45.78 -16.38 86.17
CA GLN A 484 46.32 -17.30 87.18
C GLN A 484 47.80 -17.03 87.46
N TYR A 485 48.63 -16.95 86.41
CA TYR A 485 50.05 -16.59 86.57
C TYR A 485 50.23 -15.20 87.19
N TYR A 486 49.41 -14.22 86.81
CA TYR A 486 49.46 -12.88 87.40
C TYR A 486 49.12 -12.90 88.90
N GLU A 487 48.11 -13.67 89.32
CA GLU A 487 47.74 -13.84 90.73
C GLU A 487 48.79 -14.63 91.53
N GLU A 488 49.40 -15.66 90.93
CA GLU A 488 50.54 -16.38 91.52
C GLU A 488 51.75 -15.47 91.70
N ALA A 489 52.08 -14.66 90.69
CA ALA A 489 53.13 -13.65 90.78
C ALA A 489 52.88 -12.65 91.92
N LEU A 490 51.63 -12.19 92.10
CA LEU A 490 51.26 -11.35 93.23
C LEU A 490 51.47 -12.05 94.58
N ARG A 491 51.05 -13.31 94.71
CA ARG A 491 51.25 -14.09 95.94
C ARG A 491 52.73 -14.29 96.27
N TYR A 492 53.55 -14.69 95.30
CA TYR A 492 54.99 -14.86 95.51
C TYR A 492 55.70 -13.54 95.85
N LEU A 493 55.24 -12.42 95.28
CA LEU A 493 55.74 -11.09 95.64
C LEU A 493 55.46 -10.76 97.12
N GLU A 494 54.30 -11.12 97.66
CA GLU A 494 53.97 -10.97 99.08
C GLU A 494 54.86 -11.84 99.98
N TYR A 495 55.17 -13.08 99.55
CA TYR A 495 56.11 -13.99 100.24
C TYR A 495 57.60 -13.63 100.06
N ARG A 496 57.90 -12.58 99.29
CA ARG A 496 59.27 -12.13 98.94
C ARG A 496 60.09 -13.13 98.11
N GLU A 497 59.43 -14.04 97.41
CA GLU A 497 60.05 -14.96 96.46
C GLU A 497 60.18 -14.30 95.08
N TYR A 498 61.08 -13.33 94.98
CA TYR A 498 61.16 -12.42 93.82
C TYR A 498 61.51 -13.11 92.48
N GLY A 499 62.22 -14.25 92.51
CA GLY A 499 62.54 -15.01 91.31
C GLY A 499 61.29 -15.61 90.66
N THR A 500 60.56 -16.43 91.42
CA THR A 500 59.30 -17.07 91.00
C THR A 500 58.24 -16.04 90.64
N ALA A 501 58.11 -14.99 91.46
CA ALA A 501 57.17 -13.90 91.18
C ALA A 501 57.44 -13.21 89.83
N ARG A 502 58.71 -13.08 89.45
CA ARG A 502 59.09 -12.47 88.17
C ARG A 502 58.80 -13.41 87.00
N GLU A 503 59.16 -14.68 87.11
CA GLU A 503 58.89 -15.68 86.07
C GLU A 503 57.40 -15.77 85.75
N ASP A 504 56.54 -15.87 86.77
CA ASP A 504 55.09 -15.93 86.60
C ASP A 504 54.54 -14.61 86.02
N ALA A 505 55.07 -13.46 86.42
CA ALA A 505 54.65 -12.17 85.86
C ALA A 505 55.09 -11.99 84.39
N GLU A 506 56.26 -12.48 84.00
CA GLU A 506 56.73 -12.50 82.61
C GLU A 506 55.88 -13.45 81.74
N GLU A 507 55.50 -14.61 82.28
CA GLU A 507 54.63 -15.57 81.59
C GLU A 507 53.20 -15.04 81.44
N ALA A 508 52.65 -14.39 82.48
CA ALA A 508 51.39 -13.66 82.41
C ALA A 508 51.43 -12.57 81.33
N LEU A 509 52.50 -11.75 81.30
CA LEU A 509 52.70 -10.73 80.28
C LEU A 509 52.77 -11.31 78.87
N ARG A 510 53.49 -12.42 78.69
CA ARG A 510 53.61 -13.12 77.40
C ARG A 510 52.24 -13.59 76.90
N LEU A 511 51.44 -14.18 77.77
CA LEU A 511 50.10 -14.65 77.43
C LEU A 511 49.14 -13.47 77.16
N TYR A 512 49.18 -12.40 77.96
CA TYR A 512 48.39 -11.18 77.69
C TYR A 512 48.77 -10.51 76.36
N LYS A 513 50.06 -10.48 75.99
CA LYS A 513 50.52 -10.02 74.67
C LYS A 513 50.03 -10.92 73.55
N LYS A 514 50.04 -12.25 73.74
CA LYS A 514 49.54 -13.22 72.74
C LYS A 514 48.07 -12.98 72.38
N ILE A 515 47.24 -12.62 73.36
CA ILE A 515 45.81 -12.34 73.16
C ILE A 515 45.48 -10.87 72.95
N ASN A 516 46.48 -9.99 72.93
CA ASN A 516 46.30 -8.54 72.83
C ASN A 516 45.35 -7.97 73.92
N TYR A 517 45.55 -8.34 75.19
CA TYR A 517 44.75 -7.83 76.31
C TYR A 517 45.45 -6.62 76.98
N PRO A 518 45.18 -5.37 76.56
CA PRO A 518 45.98 -4.20 76.94
C PRO A 518 45.98 -3.93 78.45
N GLU A 519 44.85 -4.16 79.13
CA GLU A 519 44.77 -3.97 80.58
C GLU A 519 45.63 -4.99 81.34
N GLY A 520 45.60 -6.26 80.93
CA GLY A 520 46.44 -7.30 81.51
C GLY A 520 47.93 -7.07 81.24
N ILE A 521 48.28 -6.66 80.01
CA ILE A 521 49.65 -6.27 79.64
C ILE A 521 50.15 -5.19 80.60
N LYS A 522 49.36 -4.12 80.79
CA LYS A 522 49.72 -3.02 81.69
C LYS A 522 49.86 -3.48 83.14
N LYS A 523 48.91 -4.28 83.64
CA LYS A 523 48.96 -4.85 85.01
C LYS A 523 50.22 -5.69 85.23
N ALA A 524 50.53 -6.59 84.30
CA ALA A 524 51.72 -7.43 84.38
C ALA A 524 53.03 -6.62 84.25
N GLU A 525 53.09 -5.62 83.37
CA GLU A 525 54.24 -4.70 83.27
C GLU A 525 54.45 -3.87 84.55
N ASP A 526 53.37 -3.39 85.16
CA ASP A 526 53.44 -2.65 86.42
C ASP A 526 53.80 -3.55 87.61
N LEU A 527 53.36 -4.82 87.61
CA LEU A 527 53.77 -5.82 88.59
C LEU A 527 55.28 -6.11 88.47
N LEU A 528 55.79 -6.31 87.24
CA LEU A 528 57.21 -6.55 86.99
C LEU A 528 58.11 -5.40 87.49
N LYS A 529 57.64 -4.15 87.42
CA LYS A 529 58.37 -2.99 87.96
C LYS A 529 58.44 -2.98 89.49
N ARG A 530 57.47 -3.60 90.17
CA ARG A 530 57.40 -3.64 91.66
C ARG A 530 58.26 -4.74 92.26
N ILE A 531 58.63 -5.76 91.47
CA ILE A 531 59.48 -6.86 91.92
C ILE A 531 60.93 -6.35 91.96
N PRO A 532 61.58 -6.24 93.14
CA PRO A 532 62.96 -5.78 93.23
C PRO A 532 63.89 -6.76 92.51
N VAL A 533 64.67 -6.24 91.55
CA VAL A 533 65.65 -7.02 90.81
C VAL A 533 66.79 -7.40 91.77
N PRO A 534 67.04 -8.69 92.06
CA PRO A 534 68.23 -9.04 92.83
C PRO A 534 69.48 -8.61 92.05
N PRO A 535 70.53 -8.06 92.71
CA PRO A 535 71.76 -7.69 92.05
C PRO A 535 72.39 -8.92 91.39
N GLN A 536 72.60 -8.85 90.08
CA GLN A 536 73.22 -9.91 89.28
C GLN A 536 74.59 -10.30 89.86
N PRO A 537 74.83 -11.59 90.19
CA PRO A 537 76.16 -12.11 90.45
C PRO A 537 76.91 -12.28 89.12
N TRP A 538 78.14 -11.81 89.08
CA TRP A 538 79.06 -11.94 87.95
C TRP A 538 79.60 -13.37 87.89
N THR A 539 79.28 -14.12 86.83
CA THR A 539 80.11 -15.25 86.34
C THR A 539 80.16 -15.21 84.82
N GLN A 540 81.31 -14.80 84.30
CA GLN A 540 81.69 -14.96 82.90
C GLN A 540 82.36 -16.33 82.65
N VAL A 541 82.34 -16.73 81.37
CA VAL A 541 83.22 -17.70 80.67
C VAL A 541 82.95 -19.17 81.05
N ILE A 542 82.42 -20.03 80.17
CA ILE A 542 82.96 -20.55 78.90
C ILE A 542 81.76 -21.07 78.06
N ILE A 543 81.61 -20.64 76.80
CA ILE A 543 81.16 -21.40 75.59
C ILE A 543 81.27 -20.41 74.41
N GLY A 544 82.52 -20.08 74.06
CA GLY A 544 82.87 -19.14 72.98
C GLY A 544 82.95 -19.72 71.56
N PRO A 545 83.17 -21.03 71.30
CA PRO A 545 83.33 -21.51 69.91
C PRO A 545 82.14 -22.30 69.32
N LEU A 546 81.01 -22.47 70.00
CA LEU A 546 79.88 -23.29 69.51
C LEU A 546 78.68 -22.47 68.98
N ILE A 547 78.55 -21.20 69.39
CA ILE A 547 77.43 -20.33 69.03
C ILE A 547 77.61 -19.71 67.64
N ILE A 548 78.84 -19.51 67.16
CA ILE A 548 79.07 -18.96 65.81
C ILE A 548 78.70 -19.98 64.72
N VAL A 549 78.89 -21.28 64.96
CA VAL A 549 78.47 -22.35 64.02
C VAL A 549 76.96 -22.56 64.05
N THR A 550 76.30 -22.50 65.21
CA THR A 550 74.83 -22.62 65.29
C THR A 550 74.10 -21.36 64.86
N VAL A 551 74.63 -20.17 65.10
CA VAL A 551 74.06 -18.91 64.60
C VAL A 551 74.26 -18.77 63.09
N LEU A 552 75.40 -19.21 62.52
CA LEU A 552 75.55 -19.29 61.06
C LEU A 552 74.66 -20.38 60.44
N PHE A 553 74.41 -21.51 61.13
CA PHE A 553 73.49 -22.56 60.68
C PHE A 553 72.02 -22.15 60.80
N ILE A 554 71.64 -21.39 61.83
CA ILE A 554 70.30 -20.81 62.00
C ILE A 554 70.09 -19.67 61.00
N ILE A 555 71.09 -18.84 60.71
CA ILE A 555 71.02 -17.82 59.66
C ILE A 555 70.97 -18.47 58.27
N LEU A 556 71.70 -19.57 58.03
CA LEU A 556 71.60 -20.37 56.79
C LEU A 556 70.26 -21.10 56.67
N MET A 557 69.72 -21.68 57.75
CA MET A 557 68.39 -22.30 57.76
C MET A 557 67.28 -21.26 57.59
N TRP A 558 67.38 -20.11 58.24
CA TRP A 558 66.43 -19.00 58.12
C TRP A 558 66.50 -18.34 56.73
N ALA A 559 67.69 -18.22 56.13
CA ALA A 559 67.85 -17.81 54.74
C ALA A 559 67.28 -18.85 53.76
N ARG A 560 67.50 -20.16 54.00
CA ARG A 560 67.00 -21.26 53.14
C ARG A 560 65.48 -21.45 53.25
N GLU A 561 64.91 -21.18 54.42
CA GLU A 561 63.46 -21.22 54.67
C GLU A 561 62.75 -19.96 54.18
N LYS A 562 63.36 -18.78 54.31
CA LYS A 562 62.85 -17.53 53.72
C LYS A 562 62.93 -17.55 52.19
N ILE A 563 63.90 -18.26 51.60
CA ILE A 563 63.96 -18.51 50.15
C ILE A 563 62.91 -19.56 49.71
N ARG A 564 62.64 -20.62 50.50
CA ARG A 564 61.55 -21.57 50.20
C ARG A 564 60.16 -20.94 50.35
N LYS A 565 59.95 -20.10 51.36
CA LYS A 565 58.68 -19.42 51.61
C LYS A 565 58.40 -18.37 50.53
N ARG A 566 59.41 -17.60 50.11
CA ARG A 566 59.32 -16.71 48.94
C ARG A 566 59.16 -17.45 47.61
N ARG A 567 59.67 -18.68 47.45
CA ARG A 567 59.39 -19.52 46.27
C ARG A 567 57.97 -20.07 46.27
N LYS A 568 57.44 -20.50 47.42
CA LYS A 568 56.05 -20.97 47.55
C LYS A 568 55.01 -19.84 47.48
N GLU A 569 55.33 -18.67 48.03
CA GLU A 569 54.51 -17.46 47.90
C GLU A 569 54.56 -16.94 46.45
N LYS A 570 55.73 -16.91 45.80
CA LYS A 570 55.81 -16.60 44.37
C LYS A 570 55.15 -17.65 43.50
N GLU A 571 55.27 -18.95 43.77
CA GLU A 571 54.57 -20.00 43.02
C GLU A 571 53.06 -20.00 43.26
N ALA A 572 52.59 -19.64 44.46
CA ALA A 572 51.16 -19.51 44.76
C ALA A 572 50.56 -18.22 44.21
N GLU A 573 51.32 -17.12 44.22
CA GLU A 573 50.95 -15.84 43.61
C GLU A 573 51.02 -15.90 42.09
N GLU A 574 52.01 -16.60 41.53
CA GLU A 574 52.12 -16.89 40.10
C GLU A 574 51.06 -17.92 39.66
N LYS A 575 50.68 -18.89 40.49
CA LYS A 575 49.54 -19.78 40.22
C LYS A 575 48.21 -19.03 40.28
N LYS A 576 48.03 -18.09 41.22
CA LYS A 576 46.87 -17.20 41.27
C LYS A 576 46.85 -16.20 40.11
N ARG A 577 48.01 -15.67 39.70
CA ARG A 577 48.14 -14.84 38.48
C ARG A 577 47.82 -15.66 37.23
N ARG A 578 48.31 -16.89 37.11
CA ARG A 578 47.99 -17.80 36.00
C ARG A 578 46.51 -18.19 35.99
N GLU A 579 45.91 -18.52 37.13
CA GLU A 579 44.45 -18.79 37.20
C GLU A 579 43.62 -17.54 36.90
N MET A 580 44.07 -16.34 37.29
CA MET A 580 43.37 -15.09 36.99
C MET A 580 43.58 -14.65 35.54
N GLU A 581 44.75 -14.87 34.96
CA GLU A 581 45.04 -14.70 33.52
C GLU A 581 44.30 -15.75 32.68
N GLU A 582 44.21 -17.00 33.12
CA GLU A 582 43.52 -18.08 32.41
C GLU A 582 42.01 -17.88 32.50
N LYS A 583 41.48 -17.36 33.61
CA LYS A 583 40.10 -16.85 33.69
C LYS A 583 39.89 -15.64 32.80
N ARG A 584 40.84 -14.69 32.72
CA ARG A 584 40.76 -13.54 31.79
C ARG A 584 40.81 -13.99 30.34
N ARG A 585 41.71 -14.91 29.97
CA ARG A 585 41.81 -15.51 28.63
C ARG A 585 40.57 -16.33 28.30
N ALA A 586 40.04 -17.12 29.22
CA ALA A 586 38.78 -17.83 29.03
C ALA A 586 37.59 -16.87 28.90
N LYS A 587 37.59 -15.73 29.60
CA LYS A 587 36.56 -14.69 29.44
C LYS A 587 36.67 -13.99 28.09
N ILE A 588 37.88 -13.64 27.65
CA ILE A 588 38.17 -13.04 26.34
C ILE A 588 37.85 -14.04 25.21
N GLU A 589 38.20 -15.31 25.34
CA GLU A 589 37.92 -16.37 24.37
C GLU A 589 36.42 -16.68 24.31
N ALA A 590 35.73 -16.73 25.46
CA ALA A 590 34.28 -16.89 25.50
C ALA A 590 33.56 -15.69 24.87
N GLU A 591 34.08 -14.48 25.07
CA GLU A 591 33.55 -13.27 24.44
C GLU A 591 33.85 -13.24 22.93
N ARG A 592 35.01 -13.71 22.49
CA ARG A 592 35.37 -13.89 21.08
C ARG A 592 34.46 -14.93 20.41
N ILE A 593 34.24 -16.09 21.04
CA ILE A 593 33.31 -17.12 20.56
C ILE A 593 31.87 -16.60 20.53
N LYS A 594 31.46 -15.77 21.50
CA LYS A 594 30.15 -15.12 21.51
C LYS A 594 30.01 -14.14 20.33
N ARG A 595 31.03 -13.30 20.08
CA ARG A 595 31.08 -12.38 18.93
C ARG A 595 31.16 -13.11 17.59
N GLU A 596 31.86 -14.24 17.49
CA GLU A 596 31.87 -15.07 16.28
C GLU A 596 30.51 -15.72 16.02
N ARG A 597 29.83 -16.25 17.05
CA ARG A 597 28.46 -16.77 16.91
C ARG A 597 27.46 -15.69 16.52
N GLU A 598 27.66 -14.47 16.99
CA GLU A 598 26.84 -13.31 16.65
C GLU A 598 27.11 -12.82 15.22
N LYS A 599 28.37 -12.80 14.79
CA LYS A 599 28.76 -12.58 13.38
C LYS A 599 28.19 -13.65 12.45
N GLU A 600 28.22 -14.93 12.83
CA GLU A 600 27.60 -16.01 12.06
C GLU A 600 26.07 -15.93 12.02
N ARG A 601 25.43 -15.40 13.07
CA ARG A 601 23.98 -15.11 13.08
C ARG A 601 23.66 -13.98 12.10
N MET A 602 24.40 -12.88 12.19
CA MET A 602 24.29 -11.73 11.30
C MET A 602 24.60 -12.08 9.84
N GLU A 603 25.56 -12.97 9.59
CA GLU A 603 25.90 -13.42 8.24
C GLU A 603 24.84 -14.38 7.68
N ARG A 604 24.25 -15.26 8.51
CA ARG A 604 23.10 -16.08 8.13
C ARG A 604 21.87 -15.22 7.81
N GLU A 605 21.63 -14.17 8.58
CA GLU A 605 20.56 -13.20 8.30
C GLU A 605 20.84 -12.41 7.02
N ARG A 606 22.07 -11.94 6.80
CA ARG A 606 22.46 -11.30 5.53
C ARG A 606 22.29 -12.23 4.32
N ARG A 607 22.62 -13.53 4.44
CA ARG A 607 22.39 -14.51 3.38
C ARG A 607 20.90 -14.72 3.11
N ARG A 608 20.07 -14.83 4.16
CA ARG A 608 18.60 -14.89 4.03
C ARG A 608 18.04 -13.63 3.37
N LEU A 609 18.50 -12.45 3.78
CA LEU A 609 18.08 -11.17 3.20
C LEU A 609 18.48 -11.09 1.72
N LYS A 610 19.69 -11.51 1.37
CA LYS A 610 20.20 -11.53 -0.01
C LYS A 610 19.45 -12.54 -0.88
N GLU A 611 19.08 -13.71 -0.34
CA GLU A 611 18.23 -14.68 -1.03
C GLU A 611 16.80 -14.17 -1.25
N MET A 612 16.22 -13.47 -0.27
CA MET A 612 14.92 -12.81 -0.44
C MET A 612 14.98 -11.74 -1.53
N LEU A 613 16.02 -10.91 -1.52
CA LEU A 613 16.22 -9.86 -2.52
C LEU A 613 16.51 -10.42 -3.92
N GLU A 614 17.18 -11.58 -4.02
CA GLU A 614 17.35 -12.30 -5.29
C GLU A 614 16.05 -12.95 -5.78
N ARG A 615 15.22 -13.50 -4.87
CA ARG A 615 13.89 -14.02 -5.23
C ARG A 615 13.00 -12.90 -5.76
N GLU A 616 13.01 -11.75 -5.10
CA GLU A 616 12.27 -10.56 -5.52
C GLU A 616 12.75 -10.04 -6.88
N LYS A 617 14.07 -9.96 -7.11
CA LYS A 617 14.63 -9.65 -8.44
C LYS A 617 14.23 -10.66 -9.51
N ARG A 618 14.16 -11.96 -9.19
CA ARG A 618 13.70 -13.01 -10.12
C ARG A 618 12.20 -12.92 -10.41
N MET A 619 11.39 -12.46 -9.44
CA MET A 619 9.96 -12.19 -9.65
C MET A 619 9.77 -10.99 -10.58
N ILE A 620 10.49 -9.89 -10.34
CA ILE A 620 10.47 -8.69 -11.20
C ILE A 620 10.97 -9.00 -12.62
N HIS A 621 11.96 -9.89 -12.77
CA HIS A 621 12.46 -10.28 -14.10
C HIS A 621 11.53 -11.25 -14.85
N LYS A 622 10.73 -12.04 -14.13
CA LYS A 622 9.64 -12.85 -14.72
C LYS A 622 8.45 -11.98 -15.13
N GLU A 623 8.13 -10.95 -14.35
CA GLU A 623 7.05 -9.99 -14.65
C GLU A 623 7.35 -9.17 -15.92
N LYS A 624 8.61 -8.75 -16.10
CA LYS A 624 9.07 -8.05 -17.32
C LYS A 624 9.18 -8.92 -18.59
N ALA A 625 9.04 -10.24 -18.47
CA ALA A 625 9.14 -11.16 -19.60
C ALA A 625 7.78 -11.46 -20.26
N THR A 626 6.67 -10.96 -19.71
CA THR A 626 5.30 -11.24 -20.19
C THR A 626 4.44 -10.00 -20.48
N GLU A 627 5.03 -8.80 -20.52
CA GLU A 627 4.31 -7.61 -20.97
C GLU A 627 4.39 -7.45 -22.50
N GLU A 628 3.33 -7.86 -23.18
CA GLU A 628 3.03 -7.41 -24.54
C GLU A 628 2.90 -5.88 -24.57
N ILE A 629 3.58 -5.27 -25.54
CA ILE A 629 3.75 -3.82 -25.68
C ILE A 629 2.40 -3.16 -26.04
N PRO A 630 1.86 -2.23 -25.22
CA PRO A 630 0.71 -1.42 -25.59
C PRO A 630 1.13 -0.15 -26.37
N PRO A 631 0.19 0.51 -27.08
CA PRO A 631 0.49 1.61 -28.00
C PRO A 631 1.04 2.86 -27.29
N VAL A 632 1.91 3.58 -28.01
CA VAL A 632 2.80 4.65 -27.55
C VAL A 632 2.09 5.87 -26.91
N GLU A 633 0.80 6.08 -27.19
CA GLU A 633 0.06 7.26 -26.72
C GLU A 633 -0.40 7.17 -25.27
N LYS A 634 -0.45 5.98 -24.65
CA LYS A 634 -0.76 5.84 -23.21
C LYS A 634 0.46 6.04 -22.29
N ARG A 635 1.69 5.94 -22.84
CA ARG A 635 2.95 6.07 -22.08
C ARG A 635 3.28 7.48 -21.62
N ILE A 636 2.71 8.51 -22.24
CA ILE A 636 3.00 9.91 -21.89
C ILE A 636 2.14 10.33 -20.68
N GLU A 637 0.87 9.93 -20.64
CA GLU A 637 -0.05 10.26 -19.54
C GLU A 637 0.31 9.50 -18.25
N ASP A 638 0.70 8.23 -18.35
CA ASP A 638 1.12 7.44 -17.19
C ASP A 638 2.49 7.89 -16.63
N ARG A 639 3.38 8.43 -17.47
CA ARG A 639 4.67 8.97 -17.03
C ARG A 639 4.52 10.28 -16.28
N ASP A 640 3.57 11.12 -16.68
CA ASP A 640 3.30 12.39 -16.00
C ASP A 640 2.54 12.16 -14.68
N ARG A 641 1.65 11.16 -14.62
CA ARG A 641 1.05 10.70 -13.34
C ARG A 641 2.10 10.12 -12.38
N LEU A 642 3.06 9.34 -12.89
CA LEU A 642 4.14 8.79 -12.06
C LEU A 642 5.06 9.90 -11.51
N ARG A 643 5.35 10.95 -12.30
CA ARG A 643 6.10 12.13 -11.84
C ARG A 643 5.35 12.90 -10.76
N GLU A 644 4.03 13.02 -10.88
CA GLU A 644 3.20 13.71 -9.88
C GLU A 644 3.11 12.93 -8.56
N ILE A 645 3.11 11.58 -8.62
CA ILE A 645 3.16 10.72 -7.43
C ILE A 645 4.52 10.85 -6.73
N ILE A 646 5.62 10.74 -7.49
CA ILE A 646 6.98 10.92 -6.94
C ILE A 646 7.15 12.28 -6.28
N ARG A 647 6.60 13.35 -6.88
CA ARG A 647 6.63 14.70 -6.31
C ARG A 647 5.87 14.80 -4.99
N ARG A 648 4.72 14.13 -4.86
CA ARG A 648 3.97 14.07 -3.60
C ARG A 648 4.70 13.28 -2.53
N ASP A 649 5.31 12.15 -2.90
CA ASP A 649 6.05 11.32 -1.96
C ASP A 649 7.31 12.04 -1.46
N GLU A 650 8.02 12.78 -2.31
CA GLU A 650 9.13 13.65 -1.90
C GLU A 650 8.70 14.78 -0.94
N GLU A 651 7.51 15.36 -1.13
CA GLU A 651 6.94 16.35 -0.21
C GLU A 651 6.52 15.75 1.14
N VAL A 652 6.08 14.49 1.16
CA VAL A 652 5.74 13.76 2.40
C VAL A 652 7.02 13.40 3.15
N ILE A 653 8.02 12.82 2.46
CA ILE A 653 9.34 12.50 3.02
C ILE A 653 10.03 13.77 3.55
N GLY A 654 9.90 14.90 2.85
CA GLY A 654 10.42 16.19 3.30
C GLY A 654 9.69 16.77 4.52
N ARG A 655 8.42 16.42 4.74
CA ARG A 655 7.68 16.78 5.96
C ARG A 655 8.06 15.89 7.14
N GLU A 656 8.19 14.59 6.92
CA GLU A 656 8.63 13.64 7.95
C GLU A 656 10.06 13.93 8.40
N ARG A 657 10.98 14.23 7.47
CA ARG A 657 12.35 14.60 7.82
C ARG A 657 12.42 15.85 8.70
N ARG A 658 11.57 16.85 8.44
CA ARG A 658 11.47 18.06 9.28
C ARG A 658 10.86 17.79 10.66
N MET A 659 9.94 16.83 10.78
CA MET A 659 9.43 16.39 12.09
C MET A 659 10.50 15.66 12.89
N ILE A 660 11.24 14.74 12.26
CA ILE A 660 12.34 14.00 12.92
C ILE A 660 13.48 14.94 13.33
N GLU A 661 13.85 15.90 12.47
CA GLU A 661 14.85 16.93 12.81
C GLU A 661 14.39 17.80 14.00
N GLY A 662 13.09 18.14 14.06
CA GLY A 662 12.49 18.86 15.18
C GLY A 662 12.46 18.04 16.48
N GLU A 663 12.18 16.74 16.42
CA GLU A 663 12.23 15.84 17.59
C GLU A 663 13.66 15.67 18.11
N ILE A 664 14.64 15.51 17.21
CA ILE A 664 16.06 15.42 17.58
C ILE A 664 16.55 16.73 18.23
N GLU A 665 16.09 17.88 17.75
CA GLU A 665 16.42 19.19 18.33
C GLU A 665 15.79 19.36 19.71
N TRP A 666 14.53 18.95 19.88
CA TRP A 666 13.84 18.95 21.17
C TRP A 666 14.51 18.03 22.21
N ASP A 667 14.89 16.82 21.81
CA ASP A 667 15.60 15.87 22.68
C ASP A 667 17.00 16.37 23.06
N ARG A 668 17.69 17.08 22.14
CA ARG A 668 18.99 17.70 22.42
C ARG A 668 18.86 18.81 23.47
N ASP A 669 17.83 19.65 23.37
CA ASP A 669 17.57 20.71 24.35
C ASP A 669 17.19 20.14 25.72
N LYS A 670 16.40 19.05 25.73
CA LYS A 670 16.03 18.33 26.96
C LYS A 670 17.24 17.67 27.63
N LEU A 671 18.15 17.07 26.85
CA LEU A 671 19.40 16.53 27.35
C LEU A 671 20.28 17.64 27.96
N LYS A 672 20.33 18.81 27.33
CA LYS A 672 21.06 19.97 27.84
C LYS A 672 20.49 20.48 29.16
N GLU A 673 19.17 20.54 29.29
CA GLU A 673 18.49 20.89 30.55
C GLU A 673 18.82 19.88 31.68
N VAL A 674 18.86 18.58 31.39
CA VAL A 674 19.23 17.54 32.36
C VAL A 674 20.69 17.68 32.79
N VAL A 675 21.61 17.96 31.84
CA VAL A 675 23.03 18.19 32.14
C VAL A 675 23.21 19.43 33.00
N ASP A 676 22.49 20.52 32.72
CA ASP A 676 22.57 21.76 33.49
C ASP A 676 21.99 21.60 34.90
N LYS A 677 20.89 20.85 35.08
CA LYS A 677 20.37 20.47 36.41
C LYS A 677 21.35 19.56 37.17
N GLY A 678 22.01 18.64 36.48
CA GLY A 678 23.06 17.80 37.07
C GLY A 678 24.23 18.63 37.59
N LYS A 679 24.70 19.62 36.82
CA LYS A 679 25.74 20.57 37.26
C LYS A 679 25.31 21.40 38.47
N GLU A 680 24.09 21.95 38.47
CA GLU A 680 23.59 22.68 39.64
C GLU A 680 23.53 21.80 40.90
N THR A 681 23.19 20.53 40.74
CA THR A 681 23.11 19.58 41.86
C THR A 681 24.50 19.30 42.43
N ILE A 682 25.48 19.06 41.55
CA ILE A 682 26.89 18.89 41.92
C ILE A 682 27.44 20.16 42.61
N ASP A 683 27.12 21.35 42.09
CA ASP A 683 27.57 22.61 42.70
C ASP A 683 26.92 22.87 44.07
N ARG A 684 25.65 22.48 44.26
CA ARG A 684 24.99 22.54 45.58
C ARG A 684 25.60 21.55 46.56
N GLU A 685 25.90 20.33 46.13
CA GLU A 685 26.58 19.33 46.98
C GLU A 685 27.99 19.79 47.34
N LYS A 686 28.73 20.33 46.39
CA LYS A 686 30.07 20.89 46.63
C LYS A 686 30.04 22.05 47.63
N LYS A 687 29.04 22.93 47.53
CA LYS A 687 28.83 24.03 48.47
C LYS A 687 28.36 23.53 49.85
N ALA A 688 27.52 22.51 49.91
CA ALA A 688 27.09 21.89 51.16
C ALA A 688 28.26 21.19 51.88
N ILE A 689 29.18 20.58 51.12
CA ILE A 689 30.42 19.99 51.65
C ILE A 689 31.36 21.10 52.15
N GLU A 690 31.53 22.20 51.41
CA GLU A 690 32.31 23.36 51.89
C GLU A 690 31.73 23.96 53.17
N GLU A 691 30.40 24.14 53.26
CA GLU A 691 29.74 24.66 54.46
C GLU A 691 29.77 23.68 55.65
N ALA A 692 29.71 22.37 55.39
CA ALA A 692 29.83 21.33 56.42
C ALA A 692 31.26 21.21 56.99
N ILE A 693 32.28 21.46 56.16
CA ILE A 693 33.68 21.41 56.57
C ILE A 693 34.12 22.70 57.28
N LEU A 694 33.58 23.87 56.89
CA LEU A 694 34.02 25.20 57.37
C LEU A 694 33.12 25.82 58.45
N GLY A 695 32.57 25.01 59.37
CA GLY A 695 31.64 25.44 60.42
C GLY A 695 31.92 26.83 61.06
N PRO A 696 30.88 27.54 61.54
CA PRO A 696 30.92 28.97 61.78
C PRO A 696 31.71 29.32 63.05
N LYS A 697 33.02 29.53 62.88
CA LYS A 697 33.95 30.38 63.66
C LYS A 697 35.33 29.73 63.62
N MET A 698 36.15 30.07 62.62
CA MET A 698 37.60 29.98 62.76
C MET A 698 38.33 31.14 62.08
N ASP A 699 39.37 31.57 62.77
CA ASP A 699 40.05 32.86 62.62
C ASP A 699 40.92 32.88 61.34
N LYS A 700 40.64 33.88 60.49
CA LYS A 700 41.29 34.07 59.18
C LYS A 700 42.69 34.63 59.35
N LYS A 701 43.72 33.77 59.49
CA LYS A 701 45.06 34.07 58.90
C LYS A 701 46.12 32.98 58.99
N LYS A 702 45.94 31.86 59.72
CA LYS A 702 47.05 30.91 59.95
C LYS A 702 46.94 29.53 59.29
N ASP A 703 45.76 29.11 58.85
CA ASP A 703 45.59 27.76 58.27
C ASP A 703 45.24 27.72 56.78
N LYS A 704 45.12 28.87 56.10
CA LYS A 704 44.89 28.91 54.65
C LYS A 704 46.09 28.35 53.85
N SER A 705 47.31 28.57 54.34
CA SER A 705 48.55 28.05 53.73
C SER A 705 48.75 26.55 53.93
N LYS A 706 48.08 25.93 54.91
CA LYS A 706 48.20 24.49 55.19
C LYS A 706 47.14 23.68 54.44
N PHE A 707 46.02 24.32 54.10
CA PHE A 707 44.94 23.73 53.31
C PHE A 707 45.18 23.83 51.80
N GLU A 708 45.79 24.91 51.31
CA GLU A 708 46.23 25.02 49.90
C GLU A 708 47.34 23.99 49.57
N MET A 709 48.20 23.65 50.53
CA MET A 709 49.26 22.62 50.38
C MET A 709 48.70 21.19 50.33
N LEU A 710 47.60 20.90 51.05
CA LEU A 710 46.96 19.58 51.07
C LEU A 710 46.05 19.33 49.85
N ILE A 711 45.60 20.39 49.18
CA ILE A 711 44.86 20.28 47.91
C ILE A 711 45.83 20.13 46.73
N GLU A 712 47.02 20.76 46.76
CA GLU A 712 48.07 20.50 45.75
C GLU A 712 48.65 19.08 45.87
N GLU A 713 48.90 18.54 47.07
CA GLU A 713 49.33 17.13 47.25
C GLU A 713 48.23 16.11 46.92
N GLY A 714 46.94 16.46 47.10
CA GLY A 714 45.82 15.61 46.73
C GLY A 714 45.53 15.55 45.23
N VAL A 715 45.90 16.61 44.48
CA VAL A 715 45.74 16.69 43.02
C VAL A 715 46.95 16.09 42.28
N GLU A 716 48.16 16.12 42.87
CA GLU A 716 49.33 15.38 42.32
C GLU A 716 49.18 13.85 42.48
N ALA A 717 48.58 13.37 43.57
CA ALA A 717 48.37 11.93 43.83
C ALA A 717 47.32 11.25 42.91
N ILE A 718 46.54 12.01 42.14
CA ILE A 718 45.63 11.50 41.11
C ILE A 718 46.26 11.57 39.70
N SER A 719 47.46 12.17 39.57
CA SER A 719 48.14 12.36 38.27
C SER A 719 49.26 11.36 37.95
N GLU A 720 49.65 10.46 38.88
CA GLU A 720 50.77 9.52 38.71
C GLU A 720 50.42 8.02 38.61
N GLU A 721 49.14 7.64 38.47
CA GLU A 721 48.77 6.30 37.94
C GLU A 721 48.44 6.40 36.45
N LYS A 722 49.46 6.72 35.64
CA LYS A 722 49.48 6.39 34.21
C LYS A 722 50.35 5.16 34.00
N GLU A 723 49.74 3.98 34.04
CA GLU A 723 50.30 2.82 33.36
C GLU A 723 50.32 3.10 31.84
N PRO A 724 51.36 2.63 31.12
CA PRO A 724 51.48 2.86 29.69
C PRO A 724 50.33 2.17 28.95
N VAL A 725 49.64 2.96 28.13
CA VAL A 725 48.72 2.44 27.11
C VAL A 725 49.54 1.56 26.17
N GLU A 726 49.46 0.24 26.35
CA GLU A 726 49.78 -0.70 25.29
C GLU A 726 48.79 -0.46 24.15
N THR A 727 49.31 0.04 23.04
CA THR A 727 48.62 0.10 21.76
C THR A 727 48.22 -1.32 21.34
N HIS A 728 46.92 -1.61 21.42
CA HIS A 728 46.33 -2.80 20.81
C HIS A 728 46.43 -2.68 19.27
N PRO A 729 46.93 -3.70 18.54
CA PRO A 729 47.09 -3.67 17.08
C PRO A 729 45.78 -3.58 16.27
N GLU A 730 44.62 -3.69 16.93
CA GLU A 730 43.32 -3.79 16.25
C GLU A 730 42.63 -2.42 16.01
N MET A 731 43.09 -1.34 16.68
CA MET A 731 42.61 0.02 16.38
C MET A 731 43.27 0.64 15.15
N GLU A 732 44.45 0.16 14.76
CA GLU A 732 45.15 0.63 13.55
C GLU A 732 44.54 -0.01 12.30
N GLU A 733 44.09 -1.26 12.37
CA GLU A 733 43.45 -1.97 11.24
C GLU A 733 42.03 -1.44 10.94
N THR A 734 41.30 -0.96 11.95
CA THR A 734 39.96 -0.34 11.80
C THR A 734 40.05 1.09 11.26
N PHE A 735 41.02 1.89 11.72
CA PHE A 735 41.28 3.20 11.12
C PHE A 735 41.83 3.12 9.69
N GLU A 736 42.61 2.08 9.36
CA GLU A 736 43.18 1.91 8.03
C GLU A 736 42.17 1.30 7.03
N THR A 737 41.17 0.53 7.50
CA THR A 737 40.01 0.14 6.67
C THR A 737 39.04 1.28 6.45
N GLU A 738 38.75 2.11 7.46
CA GLU A 738 37.93 3.32 7.27
C GLU A 738 38.61 4.32 6.33
N ARG A 739 39.92 4.52 6.44
CA ARG A 739 40.66 5.41 5.53
C ARG A 739 40.67 4.90 4.08
N LYS A 740 40.80 3.58 3.86
CA LYS A 740 40.69 2.98 2.52
C LYS A 740 39.27 3.08 1.94
N LEU A 741 38.24 2.96 2.78
CA LEU A 741 36.84 3.14 2.36
C LEU A 741 36.52 4.60 2.02
N GLU A 742 37.12 5.55 2.74
CA GLU A 742 37.02 6.99 2.46
C GLU A 742 37.77 7.35 1.16
N GLU A 743 38.98 6.80 0.94
CA GLU A 743 39.76 6.98 -0.31
C GLU A 743 39.03 6.37 -1.53
N GLU A 744 38.34 5.23 -1.38
CA GLU A 744 37.57 4.58 -2.44
C GLU A 744 36.24 5.31 -2.74
N ARG A 745 35.56 5.83 -1.72
CA ARG A 745 34.39 6.72 -1.89
C ARG A 745 34.73 8.03 -2.59
N THR A 746 35.93 8.56 -2.35
CA THR A 746 36.39 9.78 -3.01
C THR A 746 36.71 9.50 -4.49
N ARG A 747 37.36 8.37 -4.82
CA ARG A 747 37.58 7.93 -6.20
C ARG A 747 36.29 7.68 -7.00
N LEU A 748 35.26 7.11 -6.36
CA LEU A 748 33.95 6.89 -6.99
C LEU A 748 33.11 8.16 -7.17
N ARG A 749 33.46 9.25 -6.47
CA ARG A 749 32.86 10.59 -6.68
C ARG A 749 33.53 11.37 -7.80
N ASP A 750 34.82 11.10 -8.05
CA ASP A 750 35.61 11.77 -9.08
C ASP A 750 35.56 11.06 -10.45
N MET A 751 35.02 9.83 -10.50
CA MET A 751 34.63 9.11 -11.73
C MET A 751 33.18 9.40 -12.10
#